data_AF-A0AAV9SRU5-F1
#
_entry.id   AF-A0AAV9SRU5-F1
#
_cell.length_a   1.000
_cell.length_b   1.000
_cell.length_c   1.000
_cell.angle_alpha   90.00
_cell.angle_beta   90.00
_cell.angle_gamma   90.00
#
_symmetry.space_group_name_H-M   'P 1'
#
loop_
_entity.id
_entity.type
_entity.pdbx_description
1 polymer ?
#
loop_
_entity_poly.entity_id
_entity_poly.type
_entity_poly.pdbx_seq_one_letter_code
_entity_poly.pdbx_strand_id
1 'polypeptide(L)'
;MVYTTSQSTNQPVNQPVNPATSQSTNQPVNQPVNPATSQSASQHTNQSSDPLGLNAAPAEGGDGNLGNGQRKRRSSEEQGAGPNSFKRTKVEPTTPISPSTPGVKPWSSAPDEKQVPTTTPTTPSPAPAPYRPAVIYWDLDVQTNAVIRERSAANHLPSHPEIELQRAQLVTKLRQHYHELCHQREGIDPPRESFNRWLLERKVIDKGLDPLLPSECEPAVSPSMFREVMNDIPIRLSRIKYKEEARKLLFKYAEAAKRMIDSRNASPESRKVVKWNAEDTMNWLRRDHSASKEDYMDRLEHLRQQCGPHVTAVAKDSVEGICSKIYQLSAEYSRRLRQTHLSLLQDPSTETCASPPQSRLVYCYPVRLSIPTPALPRVELHFENDVACLRFKGEMVKVNRGHFSKLELLYRYSCIDDPRFEKFLARVWCLLKRYQAMFGSGANEGFGLQGALPVTVFEALNRQFGVTFECFASPLNCYFKQFCSAFPDIDGFFGSRGPFLSFSPVSGSFEANPPFCEELMDAMVTHFEELLDQSSEPLSFIVFVPEWRDPVTPALTRMEASRFLRHQLNIPAYEHEYRSGSQHICKRDEMYYRAVHGTAMLFLQNDAGFVKWAPTPERLAELTTAYHPSLTRTSSLSSPGPAQSAAGDRDSTPKASDRTPSGMMSPGGHDNNNNNNGSSSSSSPQDKLTAM
;
A
#
# COMPACT_ATOMS: atom_id res chain seq x y z
N MET A 1 -19.20 10.38 -42.86
CA MET A 1 -20.17 11.34 -43.42
C MET A 1 -21.58 10.84 -43.11
N VAL A 2 -22.56 11.74 -42.95
CA VAL A 2 -24.03 11.51 -42.98
C VAL A 2 -24.53 10.25 -42.23
N TYR A 3 -24.86 10.32 -40.93
CA TYR A 3 -26.13 10.81 -40.35
C TYR A 3 -27.43 10.20 -40.90
N THR A 4 -28.24 9.68 -39.99
CA THR A 4 -29.71 9.77 -40.06
C THR A 4 -30.26 9.77 -38.62
N THR A 5 -31.41 10.41 -38.41
CA THR A 5 -31.88 10.82 -37.08
C THR A 5 -33.34 10.43 -36.90
N SER A 6 -33.73 10.01 -35.70
CA SER A 6 -35.13 9.92 -35.28
C SER A 6 -35.38 10.77 -34.03
N GLN A 7 -36.33 11.71 -34.13
CA GLN A 7 -36.90 12.44 -33.01
C GLN A 7 -38.33 11.95 -32.77
N SER A 8 -38.80 12.02 -31.52
CA SER A 8 -40.23 12.02 -31.19
C SER A 8 -40.50 13.11 -30.15
N THR A 9 -41.76 13.53 -30.05
CA THR A 9 -42.11 14.91 -29.66
C THR A 9 -42.59 15.04 -28.21
N ASN A 10 -42.23 16.15 -27.55
CA ASN A 10 -42.81 16.56 -26.26
C ASN A 10 -44.28 16.98 -26.40
N GLN A 11 -45.09 16.78 -25.34
CA GLN A 11 -46.05 17.74 -24.75
C GLN A 11 -46.43 17.23 -23.32
N PRO A 12 -46.83 18.10 -22.36
CA PRO A 12 -46.88 17.76 -20.94
C PRO A 12 -48.30 17.55 -20.36
N VAL A 13 -48.37 16.91 -19.19
CA VAL A 13 -49.56 16.85 -18.32
C VAL A 13 -49.32 17.74 -17.09
N ASN A 14 -50.38 18.32 -16.51
CA ASN A 14 -50.30 19.44 -15.56
C ASN A 14 -51.40 19.35 -14.48
N GLN A 15 -51.21 20.09 -13.37
CA GLN A 15 -52.10 20.27 -12.19
C GLN A 15 -52.26 19.08 -11.21
N PRO A 16 -52.67 19.33 -9.94
CA PRO A 16 -52.55 20.57 -9.14
C PRO A 16 -51.91 20.36 -7.75
N VAL A 17 -51.50 21.47 -7.12
CA VAL A 17 -51.13 21.57 -5.70
C VAL A 17 -52.19 22.39 -4.96
N ASN A 18 -52.48 22.06 -3.69
CA ASN A 18 -53.17 22.97 -2.77
C ASN A 18 -52.65 22.80 -1.32
N PRO A 19 -52.53 23.86 -0.51
CA PRO A 19 -51.89 23.82 0.81
C PRO A 19 -52.89 23.66 1.97
N ALA A 20 -52.35 23.27 3.13
CA ALA A 20 -53.02 23.38 4.43
C ALA A 20 -52.04 23.93 5.49
N THR A 21 -52.54 24.65 6.49
CA THR A 21 -51.73 25.30 7.55
C THR A 21 -52.60 25.47 8.81
N SER A 22 -51.98 25.62 9.98
CA SER A 22 -52.54 25.65 11.35
C SER A 22 -52.59 24.27 12.05
N GLN A 23 -52.44 24.15 13.37
CA GLN A 23 -51.88 25.09 14.37
C GLN A 23 -51.30 24.26 15.55
N SER A 24 -50.37 24.82 16.32
CA SER A 24 -49.78 24.13 17.49
C SER A 24 -50.51 24.49 18.79
N THR A 25 -50.62 23.52 19.71
CA THR A 25 -51.24 23.68 21.04
C THR A 25 -50.30 23.17 22.14
N ASN A 26 -50.40 23.76 23.34
CA ASN A 26 -49.35 23.71 24.36
C ASN A 26 -49.64 22.79 25.57
N GLN A 27 -48.57 22.19 26.10
CA GLN A 27 -48.39 21.77 27.51
C GLN A 27 -49.25 20.58 28.04
N PRO A 28 -48.96 20.00 29.23
CA PRO A 28 -47.78 19.13 29.41
C PRO A 28 -48.06 17.84 30.24
N VAL A 29 -47.13 16.88 30.22
CA VAL A 29 -47.06 15.75 31.19
C VAL A 29 -45.64 15.65 31.73
N ASN A 30 -45.48 15.19 32.98
CA ASN A 30 -44.30 15.45 33.80
C ASN A 30 -43.86 14.23 34.65
N GLN A 31 -42.60 14.22 35.08
CA GLN A 31 -41.91 13.20 35.92
C GLN A 31 -41.60 11.82 35.27
N PRO A 32 -40.64 11.05 35.80
CA PRO A 32 -39.25 11.49 36.08
C PRO A 32 -38.18 10.48 35.61
N VAL A 33 -36.95 10.93 35.33
CA VAL A 33 -35.79 10.06 35.06
C VAL A 33 -34.59 10.52 35.88
N ASN A 34 -33.90 9.56 36.52
CA ASN A 34 -32.71 9.82 37.34
C ASN A 34 -31.48 10.14 36.47
N PRO A 35 -30.58 11.05 36.90
CA PRO A 35 -29.35 11.34 36.18
C PRO A 35 -28.30 10.23 36.38
N ALA A 36 -27.99 9.49 35.32
CA ALA A 36 -26.79 8.66 35.22
C ALA A 36 -25.72 9.42 34.42
N THR A 37 -24.52 9.57 34.99
CA THR A 37 -23.49 10.47 34.44
C THR A 37 -22.74 9.85 33.26
N SER A 38 -22.96 10.35 32.05
CA SER A 38 -22.16 10.01 30.86
C SER A 38 -21.50 11.26 30.27
N GLN A 39 -20.23 11.51 30.62
CA GLN A 39 -19.42 12.58 30.03
C GLN A 39 -18.88 12.17 28.65
N SER A 40 -19.70 12.32 27.60
CA SER A 40 -19.26 12.19 26.21
C SER A 40 -18.55 13.46 25.74
N ALA A 41 -17.24 13.55 25.99
CA ALA A 41 -16.42 14.64 25.47
C ALA A 41 -16.23 14.52 23.95
N SER A 42 -16.78 15.48 23.19
CA SER A 42 -16.79 15.50 21.73
C SER A 42 -15.42 15.82 21.12
N GLN A 43 -14.58 14.79 20.94
CA GLN A 43 -13.26 14.93 20.31
C GLN A 43 -13.29 14.82 18.78
N HIS A 44 -13.94 15.77 18.10
CA HIS A 44 -13.73 15.92 16.66
C HIS A 44 -12.24 16.20 16.39
N THR A 45 -11.63 15.35 15.57
CA THR A 45 -10.21 15.40 15.23
C THR A 45 -10.05 15.12 13.74
N ASN A 46 -9.10 15.80 13.08
CA ASN A 46 -8.86 15.65 11.64
C ASN A 46 -8.17 14.30 11.33
N GLN A 47 -8.91 13.19 11.42
CA GLN A 47 -8.36 11.82 11.29
C GLN A 47 -8.27 11.33 9.85
N SER A 48 -9.02 11.91 8.91
CA SER A 48 -9.13 11.51 7.49
C SER A 48 -7.82 11.55 6.66
N SER A 49 -6.67 11.87 7.28
CA SER A 49 -5.35 11.91 6.65
C SER A 49 -4.23 11.27 7.50
N ASP A 50 -4.55 10.62 8.62
CA ASP A 50 -3.56 9.90 9.44
C ASP A 50 -3.92 8.42 9.68
N PRO A 51 -3.65 7.54 8.71
CA PRO A 51 -3.99 6.13 8.83
C PRO A 51 -3.18 5.34 9.89
N LEU A 52 -2.08 5.90 10.40
CA LEU A 52 -1.12 5.19 11.26
C LEU A 52 -0.73 5.96 12.53
N GLY A 53 -1.29 7.16 12.76
CA GLY A 53 -0.90 8.04 13.86
C GLY A 53 0.48 8.70 13.65
N LEU A 54 1.01 8.67 12.43
CA LEU A 54 2.36 9.16 12.10
C LEU A 54 2.45 10.69 12.09
N ASN A 55 1.33 11.42 12.13
CA ASN A 55 1.33 12.85 12.44
C ASN A 55 1.51 13.15 13.95
N ALA A 56 1.65 12.12 14.81
CA ALA A 56 1.91 12.30 16.25
C ALA A 56 3.40 12.50 16.63
N ALA A 57 4.31 12.57 15.65
CA ALA A 57 5.72 12.90 15.90
C ALA A 57 5.86 14.21 16.72
N PRO A 58 6.83 14.30 17.65
CA PRO A 58 7.06 15.52 18.41
C PRO A 58 7.58 16.65 17.50
N ALA A 59 7.39 17.90 17.94
CA ALA A 59 8.10 19.03 17.35
C ALA A 59 9.62 18.85 17.55
N GLU A 60 10.42 19.38 16.64
CA GLU A 60 11.88 19.24 16.64
C GLU A 60 12.47 19.72 17.97
N GLY A 61 13.14 18.81 18.68
CA GLY A 61 13.88 19.14 19.89
C GLY A 61 15.13 19.91 19.52
N GLY A 62 15.16 21.21 19.79
CA GLY A 62 16.33 22.05 19.53
C GLY A 62 17.57 21.56 20.29
N ASP A 63 18.73 21.61 19.63
CA ASP A 63 20.02 21.11 20.15
C ASP A 63 20.47 21.87 21.41
N GLY A 64 20.05 21.37 22.59
CA GLY A 64 20.39 21.91 23.90
C GLY A 64 21.78 21.55 24.40
N ASN A 65 22.81 21.62 23.54
CA ASN A 65 24.17 21.21 23.89
C ASN A 65 24.91 22.26 24.74
N LEU A 66 24.60 22.27 26.05
CA LEU A 66 25.21 23.17 27.02
C LEU A 66 26.57 22.66 27.53
N GLY A 67 27.63 23.18 26.91
CA GLY A 67 28.77 23.69 27.68
C GLY A 67 30.04 22.84 27.72
N ASN A 68 31.08 23.35 27.07
CA ASN A 68 32.29 23.68 27.82
C ASN A 68 32.88 24.98 27.24
N GLY A 69 33.26 25.94 28.10
CA GLY A 69 33.40 27.34 27.68
C GLY A 69 34.72 28.01 28.07
N GLN A 70 35.14 28.99 27.26
CA GLN A 70 36.15 29.99 27.67
C GLN A 70 35.83 31.39 27.14
N ARG A 71 36.02 32.37 28.03
CA ARG A 71 36.38 33.80 27.87
C ARG A 71 36.67 34.26 26.42
N LYS A 72 36.27 35.46 25.95
CA LYS A 72 36.28 36.78 26.63
C LYS A 72 35.66 37.89 25.73
N ARG A 73 34.97 38.90 26.32
CA ARG A 73 34.66 40.29 25.81
C ARG A 73 33.89 40.39 24.47
N ARG A 74 32.74 41.07 24.33
CA ARG A 74 32.24 42.46 24.63
C ARG A 74 32.43 43.47 23.48
N SER A 75 31.34 44.24 23.25
CA SER A 75 31.20 45.51 22.49
C SER A 75 31.27 45.47 20.95
N SER A 76 30.67 46.42 20.22
CA SER A 76 29.30 47.02 20.22
C SER A 76 29.18 48.07 19.10
N GLU A 77 27.96 48.32 18.59
CA GLU A 77 27.59 49.51 17.74
C GLU A 77 28.32 49.62 16.36
N GLU A 78 27.89 50.36 15.31
CA GLU A 78 26.54 50.86 14.93
C GLU A 78 26.42 51.06 13.38
N GLN A 79 25.23 51.54 12.96
CA GLN A 79 24.70 51.99 11.66
C GLN A 79 25.67 52.59 10.59
N GLY A 80 25.30 52.52 9.28
CA GLY A 80 25.88 53.37 8.22
C GLY A 80 25.45 53.11 6.76
N ALA A 81 24.96 54.14 6.05
CA ALA A 81 24.33 54.18 4.71
C ALA A 81 25.15 53.74 3.46
N GLY A 82 24.49 53.64 2.29
CA GLY A 82 25.09 53.55 0.92
C GLY A 82 25.36 54.94 0.29
N PRO A 83 25.42 55.14 -1.07
CA PRO A 83 25.03 54.25 -2.19
C PRO A 83 25.96 54.24 -3.48
N ASN A 84 25.57 53.45 -4.51
CA ASN A 84 25.81 53.50 -5.98
C ASN A 84 27.03 54.24 -6.64
N SER A 85 27.75 53.58 -7.58
CA SER A 85 27.94 54.03 -9.00
C SER A 85 28.93 53.22 -9.92
N PHE A 86 28.41 52.58 -10.97
CA PHE A 86 28.92 52.33 -12.36
C PHE A 86 30.44 52.27 -12.76
N LYS A 87 30.85 51.22 -13.54
CA LYS A 87 31.13 51.24 -15.02
C LYS A 87 31.78 49.95 -15.64
N ARG A 88 31.23 49.47 -16.77
CA ARG A 88 31.78 48.84 -18.04
C ARG A 88 32.94 47.79 -17.99
N THR A 89 33.19 46.89 -18.98
CA THR A 89 33.12 46.99 -20.47
C THR A 89 32.98 45.59 -21.18
N LYS A 90 32.85 45.55 -22.52
CA LYS A 90 32.81 44.39 -23.47
C LYS A 90 34.10 44.46 -24.39
N VAL A 91 34.58 43.56 -25.30
CA VAL A 91 33.98 42.63 -26.30
C VAL A 91 34.92 41.51 -26.79
N GLU A 92 34.29 40.46 -27.34
CA GLU A 92 34.67 39.44 -28.37
C GLU A 92 35.37 40.04 -29.64
N PRO A 93 35.93 39.29 -30.65
CA PRO A 93 35.36 38.04 -31.22
C PRO A 93 36.19 36.97 -32.02
N THR A 94 35.51 35.85 -32.31
CA THR A 94 35.54 34.96 -33.53
C THR A 94 36.66 33.95 -33.85
N THR A 95 36.24 32.86 -34.54
CA THR A 95 36.96 31.65 -35.04
C THR A 95 36.86 31.52 -36.58
N PRO A 96 37.61 30.62 -37.28
CA PRO A 96 36.94 29.47 -37.94
C PRO A 96 37.76 28.17 -38.32
N ILE A 97 37.06 27.01 -38.29
CA ILE A 97 37.11 25.84 -39.24
C ILE A 97 38.31 24.84 -39.24
N SER A 98 38.05 23.58 -39.66
CA SER A 98 38.86 22.33 -39.53
C SER A 98 39.40 21.76 -40.87
N PRO A 99 40.22 20.68 -40.88
CA PRO A 99 39.75 19.37 -41.41
C PRO A 99 40.38 18.10 -40.72
N SER A 100 40.37 16.92 -41.38
CA SER A 100 40.41 15.57 -40.76
C SER A 100 41.61 14.65 -41.15
N THR A 101 42.09 13.79 -40.20
CA THR A 101 42.69 12.42 -40.39
C THR A 101 43.96 12.22 -41.27
N PRO A 102 44.67 11.04 -41.31
CA PRO A 102 44.89 9.94 -40.33
C PRO A 102 46.38 9.44 -40.20
N GLY A 103 46.68 8.56 -39.21
CA GLY A 103 47.45 7.31 -39.48
C GLY A 103 48.85 7.01 -38.87
N VAL A 104 49.17 5.69 -38.85
CA VAL A 104 50.49 5.00 -38.75
C VAL A 104 51.08 4.68 -37.34
N LYS A 105 51.82 3.55 -37.26
CA LYS A 105 52.42 2.84 -36.07
C LYS A 105 53.97 2.69 -36.29
N PRO A 106 54.72 1.66 -35.82
CA PRO A 106 54.73 0.84 -34.58
C PRO A 106 56.16 0.71 -33.93
N TRP A 107 56.29 0.04 -32.77
CA TRP A 107 57.20 -1.13 -32.59
C TRP A 107 56.91 -1.89 -31.27
N SER A 108 57.50 -3.07 -31.06
CA SER A 108 57.37 -3.90 -29.83
C SER A 108 58.56 -4.86 -29.64
N SER A 109 59.07 -5.03 -28.42
CA SER A 109 59.97 -6.16 -28.03
C SER A 109 60.19 -6.23 -26.50
N ALA A 110 60.28 -7.46 -25.96
CA ALA A 110 60.76 -7.77 -24.60
C ALA A 110 62.28 -8.09 -24.61
N PRO A 111 62.94 -8.37 -23.45
CA PRO A 111 62.85 -9.66 -22.75
C PRO A 111 62.66 -9.47 -21.20
N ASP A 112 62.79 -10.42 -20.26
CA ASP A 112 63.45 -11.75 -20.25
C ASP A 112 62.85 -12.71 -19.19
N GLU A 113 63.21 -14.01 -19.23
CA GLU A 113 62.63 -15.09 -18.40
C GLU A 113 63.42 -15.44 -17.12
N LYS A 114 62.73 -16.04 -16.13
CA LYS A 114 63.30 -17.04 -15.21
C LYS A 114 62.22 -17.95 -14.61
N GLN A 115 62.41 -19.27 -14.72
CA GLN A 115 61.43 -20.31 -14.35
C GLN A 115 61.82 -21.10 -13.10
N VAL A 116 60.87 -21.37 -12.20
CA VAL A 116 60.77 -22.58 -11.33
C VAL A 116 59.28 -22.79 -10.93
N PRO A 117 58.83 -23.96 -10.41
CA PRO A 117 57.97 -24.84 -11.22
C PRO A 117 56.52 -24.97 -10.73
N THR A 118 55.75 -25.76 -11.47
CA THR A 118 54.34 -26.08 -11.24
C THR A 118 54.05 -26.89 -9.97
N THR A 119 52.89 -26.63 -9.37
CA THR A 119 52.20 -27.55 -8.44
C THR A 119 50.75 -27.73 -8.89
N THR A 120 50.21 -28.93 -8.70
CA THR A 120 48.88 -29.36 -9.16
C THR A 120 47.75 -28.94 -8.20
N PRO A 121 46.48 -28.87 -8.67
CA PRO A 121 45.42 -28.19 -7.93
C PRO A 121 44.95 -28.97 -6.70
N THR A 122 44.86 -28.28 -5.57
CA THR A 122 44.26 -28.79 -4.33
C THR A 122 42.87 -28.18 -4.11
N THR A 123 41.84 -29.03 -4.17
CA THR A 123 40.45 -28.86 -3.67
C THR A 123 39.71 -27.54 -3.96
N PRO A 124 38.54 -27.57 -4.62
CA PRO A 124 37.65 -26.40 -4.61
C PRO A 124 37.24 -26.08 -3.17
N SER A 125 37.36 -24.82 -2.77
CA SER A 125 36.84 -24.34 -1.48
C SER A 125 35.34 -24.65 -1.41
N PRO A 126 34.81 -25.19 -0.30
CA PRO A 126 33.39 -25.54 -0.21
C PRO A 126 32.53 -24.31 -0.47
N ALA A 127 31.52 -24.47 -1.33
CA ALA A 127 30.57 -23.39 -1.63
C ALA A 127 29.99 -22.85 -0.32
N PRO A 128 29.95 -21.51 -0.12
CA PRO A 128 29.50 -20.93 1.13
C PRO A 128 28.07 -21.40 1.44
N ALA A 129 27.87 -21.90 2.66
CA ALA A 129 26.60 -22.50 3.06
C ALA A 129 25.43 -21.54 2.77
N PRO A 130 24.31 -22.03 2.20
CA PRO A 130 23.20 -21.17 1.80
C PRO A 130 22.69 -20.37 2.99
N TYR A 131 22.66 -19.05 2.86
CA TYR A 131 22.30 -18.15 3.94
C TYR A 131 20.87 -18.42 4.42
N ARG A 132 20.75 -18.81 5.68
CA ARG A 132 19.47 -18.96 6.37
C ARG A 132 19.18 -17.68 7.15
N PRO A 133 18.11 -16.93 6.84
CA PRO A 133 17.70 -15.79 7.65
C PRO A 133 17.45 -16.21 9.10
N ALA A 134 17.92 -15.43 10.07
CA ALA A 134 17.72 -15.71 11.49
C ALA A 134 16.26 -15.57 11.95
N VAL A 135 15.43 -14.85 11.17
CA VAL A 135 13.97 -14.76 11.30
C VAL A 135 13.40 -14.78 9.88
N ILE A 136 12.28 -15.48 9.69
CA ILE A 136 11.54 -15.61 8.43
C ILE A 136 10.17 -14.96 8.62
N TYR A 137 9.69 -14.20 7.62
CA TYR A 137 8.45 -13.42 7.69
C TYR A 137 7.46 -13.77 6.56
N TRP A 138 7.57 -14.99 6.02
CA TRP A 138 6.87 -15.48 4.82
C TRP A 138 6.84 -17.01 4.80
N ASP A 139 5.84 -17.59 4.13
CA ASP A 139 5.82 -19.01 3.73
C ASP A 139 5.67 -19.08 2.20
N LEU A 140 6.74 -19.53 1.53
CA LEU A 140 6.77 -19.67 0.07
C LEU A 140 6.50 -21.12 -0.39
N ASP A 141 6.33 -22.06 0.54
CA ASP A 141 6.07 -23.48 0.24
C ASP A 141 4.55 -23.77 0.19
N VAL A 142 3.72 -22.94 0.82
CA VAL A 142 2.27 -22.88 0.57
C VAL A 142 1.99 -22.69 -0.93
N GLN A 143 1.29 -23.65 -1.52
CA GLN A 143 0.85 -23.60 -2.92
C GLN A 143 -0.46 -22.84 -3.05
N THR A 144 -0.70 -22.21 -4.21
CA THR A 144 -1.94 -21.48 -4.47
C THR A 144 -3.14 -22.42 -4.57
N ASN A 145 -4.28 -22.02 -4.00
CA ASN A 145 -5.59 -22.58 -4.32
C ASN A 145 -6.43 -21.65 -5.22
N ALA A 146 -5.88 -20.52 -5.65
CA ALA A 146 -6.55 -19.58 -6.54
C ALA A 146 -6.58 -20.12 -7.98
N VAL A 147 -7.78 -20.35 -8.52
CA VAL A 147 -8.03 -20.82 -9.89
C VAL A 147 -8.49 -19.64 -10.75
N ILE A 148 -7.93 -19.50 -11.95
CA ILE A 148 -8.30 -18.48 -12.94
C ILE A 148 -8.67 -19.14 -14.27
N ARG A 149 -9.38 -18.40 -15.13
CA ARG A 149 -9.36 -18.68 -16.58
C ARG A 149 -7.97 -18.35 -17.11
N GLU A 150 -7.44 -19.16 -18.01
CA GLU A 150 -6.11 -18.98 -18.57
C GLU A 150 -5.99 -17.63 -19.33
N ARG A 151 -4.96 -16.84 -19.01
CA ARG A 151 -4.77 -15.47 -19.51
C ARG A 151 -3.59 -15.38 -20.48
N SER A 152 -3.80 -14.68 -21.59
CA SER A 152 -2.72 -14.26 -22.50
C SER A 152 -1.62 -13.49 -21.77
N ALA A 153 -0.39 -13.52 -22.30
CA ALA A 153 0.71 -12.71 -21.79
C ALA A 153 0.41 -11.21 -21.96
N ALA A 154 0.82 -10.42 -20.97
CA ALA A 154 0.53 -8.99 -20.89
C ALA A 154 1.50 -8.16 -21.75
N ASN A 155 0.99 -7.10 -22.37
CA ASN A 155 1.72 -6.25 -23.32
C ASN A 155 2.51 -5.10 -22.66
N HIS A 156 2.98 -5.28 -21.42
CA HIS A 156 3.88 -4.33 -20.77
C HIS A 156 5.29 -4.47 -21.34
N LEU A 157 6.04 -3.36 -21.40
CA LEU A 157 7.45 -3.38 -21.80
C LEU A 157 8.30 -3.93 -20.63
N PRO A 158 9.18 -4.92 -20.84
CA PRO A 158 9.99 -5.49 -19.75
C PRO A 158 10.90 -4.47 -19.07
N SER A 159 10.94 -4.45 -17.74
CA SER A 159 11.63 -3.38 -17.00
C SER A 159 13.14 -3.38 -17.22
N HIS A 160 13.68 -2.21 -17.61
CA HIS A 160 15.10 -2.00 -17.90
C HIS A 160 15.71 -0.94 -16.96
N PRO A 161 16.90 -1.14 -16.34
CA PRO A 161 17.47 -0.22 -15.35
C PRO A 161 17.60 1.24 -15.81
N GLU A 162 17.90 1.49 -17.09
CA GLU A 162 18.00 2.85 -17.63
C GLU A 162 16.65 3.57 -17.77
N ILE A 163 15.57 2.81 -17.95
CA ILE A 163 14.20 3.36 -18.03
C ILE A 163 13.66 3.55 -16.62
N GLU A 164 13.99 2.65 -15.68
CA GLU A 164 13.61 2.80 -14.28
C GLU A 164 14.34 3.96 -13.59
N LEU A 165 15.61 4.21 -13.94
CA LEU A 165 16.34 5.40 -13.51
C LEU A 165 15.67 6.70 -14.02
N GLN A 166 15.31 6.74 -15.30
CA GLN A 166 14.58 7.89 -15.87
C GLN A 166 13.19 8.06 -15.25
N ARG A 167 12.48 6.96 -14.96
CA ARG A 167 11.18 6.98 -14.28
C ARG A 167 11.31 7.57 -12.88
N ALA A 168 12.27 7.12 -12.08
CA ALA A 168 12.53 7.67 -10.75
C ALA A 168 12.86 9.17 -10.81
N GLN A 169 13.72 9.61 -11.74
CA GLN A 169 14.05 11.03 -11.93
C GLN A 169 12.82 11.89 -12.30
N LEU A 170 11.96 11.39 -13.20
CA LEU A 170 10.75 12.09 -13.61
C LEU A 170 9.67 12.11 -12.51
N VAL A 171 9.55 11.05 -11.70
CA VAL A 171 8.67 11.01 -10.52
C VAL A 171 9.13 12.03 -9.46
N THR A 172 10.43 12.08 -9.14
CA THR A 172 10.98 13.10 -8.22
C THR A 172 10.70 14.52 -8.73
N LYS A 173 10.88 14.77 -10.03
CA LYS A 173 10.53 16.06 -10.64
C LYS A 173 9.03 16.37 -10.58
N LEU A 174 8.17 15.36 -10.72
CA LEU A 174 6.72 15.53 -10.63
C LEU A 174 6.27 15.83 -9.18
N ARG A 175 6.87 15.19 -8.16
CA ARG A 175 6.70 15.55 -6.74
C ARG A 175 7.15 16.99 -6.47
N GLN A 176 8.30 17.41 -7.01
CA GLN A 176 8.78 18.80 -6.90
C GLN A 176 7.79 19.79 -7.52
N HIS A 177 7.30 19.54 -8.74
CA HIS A 177 6.31 20.42 -9.37
C HIS A 177 4.97 20.48 -8.61
N TYR A 178 4.58 19.41 -7.91
CA TYR A 178 3.40 19.43 -7.04
C TYR A 178 3.62 20.32 -5.81
N HIS A 179 4.80 20.25 -5.19
CA HIS A 179 5.18 21.15 -4.10
C HIS A 179 5.25 22.62 -4.55
N GLU A 180 5.84 22.89 -5.71
CA GLU A 180 5.90 24.22 -6.30
C GLU A 180 4.49 24.78 -6.56
N LEU A 181 3.57 23.98 -7.11
CA LEU A 181 2.20 24.40 -7.40
C LEU A 181 1.37 24.68 -6.14
N CYS A 182 1.44 23.83 -5.12
CA CYS A 182 0.75 24.06 -3.83
C CYS A 182 1.24 25.36 -3.17
N HIS A 183 2.56 25.54 -3.08
CA HIS A 183 3.15 26.70 -2.42
C HIS A 183 2.92 28.00 -3.22
N GLN A 184 3.03 27.98 -4.55
CA GLN A 184 2.87 29.18 -5.38
C GLN A 184 1.42 29.65 -5.53
N ARG A 185 0.44 28.73 -5.49
CA ARG A 185 -0.98 29.09 -5.70
C ARG A 185 -1.75 29.28 -4.41
N GLU A 186 -1.62 28.36 -3.47
CA GLU A 186 -2.41 28.33 -2.23
C GLU A 186 -1.60 28.78 -1.00
N GLY A 187 -0.27 28.77 -1.08
CA GLY A 187 0.60 29.15 0.04
C GLY A 187 0.72 28.06 1.10
N ILE A 188 0.56 26.80 0.71
CA ILE A 188 0.67 25.62 1.58
C ILE A 188 1.68 24.61 1.02
N ASP A 189 2.27 23.81 1.88
CA ASP A 189 2.98 22.59 1.49
C ASP A 189 1.96 21.52 1.03
N PRO A 190 2.37 20.54 0.21
CA PRO A 190 1.54 19.37 -0.08
C PRO A 190 1.04 18.66 1.19
N PRO A 191 -0.24 18.24 1.25
CA PRO A 191 -0.71 17.34 2.30
C PRO A 191 0.11 16.04 2.30
N ARG A 192 0.38 15.48 3.49
CA ARG A 192 1.25 14.29 3.62
C ARG A 192 0.61 13.09 2.95
N GLU A 193 1.39 12.33 2.16
CA GLU A 193 0.95 11.18 1.34
C GLU A 193 -0.04 11.48 0.20
N SER A 194 -0.48 12.72 -0.02
CA SER A 194 -1.49 13.02 -1.07
C SER A 194 -1.04 12.65 -2.48
N PHE A 195 0.25 12.82 -2.79
CA PHE A 195 0.83 12.39 -4.07
C PHE A 195 0.82 10.87 -4.24
N ASN A 196 0.99 10.12 -3.15
CA ASN A 196 0.99 8.66 -3.17
C ASN A 196 -0.45 8.11 -3.27
N ARG A 197 -1.41 8.70 -2.55
CA ARG A 197 -2.84 8.40 -2.71
C ARG A 197 -3.34 8.79 -4.11
N TRP A 198 -2.89 9.91 -4.66
CA TRP A 198 -3.14 10.29 -6.05
C TRP A 198 -2.63 9.24 -7.05
N LEU A 199 -1.41 8.71 -6.89
CA LEU A 199 -0.93 7.62 -7.75
C LEU A 199 -1.83 6.38 -7.68
N LEU A 200 -2.30 5.99 -6.48
CA LEU A 200 -3.21 4.86 -6.31
C LEU A 200 -4.60 5.12 -6.92
N GLU A 201 -5.22 6.25 -6.57
CA GLU A 201 -6.55 6.65 -7.05
C GLU A 201 -6.59 6.73 -8.58
N ARG A 202 -5.62 7.42 -9.19
CA ARG A 202 -5.53 7.51 -10.66
C ARG A 202 -5.39 6.12 -11.30
N LYS A 203 -4.62 5.20 -10.70
CA LYS A 203 -4.43 3.83 -11.22
C LYS A 203 -5.66 2.92 -11.08
N VAL A 204 -6.75 3.36 -10.43
CA VAL A 204 -8.06 2.70 -10.50
C VAL A 204 -8.71 2.90 -11.89
N ILE A 205 -8.50 4.07 -12.51
CA ILE A 205 -9.19 4.49 -13.74
C ILE A 205 -8.26 4.67 -14.96
N ASP A 206 -6.95 4.68 -14.75
CA ASP A 206 -5.93 4.95 -15.77
C ASP A 206 -5.85 3.83 -16.83
N LYS A 207 -6.07 4.20 -18.09
CA LYS A 207 -5.88 3.32 -19.26
C LYS A 207 -4.47 3.41 -19.85
N GLY A 208 -3.60 4.18 -19.18
CA GLY A 208 -2.23 4.48 -19.60
C GLY A 208 -1.28 3.27 -19.67
N LEU A 209 -0.16 3.47 -20.37
CA LEU A 209 0.81 2.41 -20.69
C LEU A 209 2.07 2.40 -19.81
N ASP A 210 2.23 3.33 -18.87
CA ASP A 210 3.29 3.31 -17.86
C ASP A 210 2.80 2.61 -16.59
N PRO A 211 3.58 1.70 -15.96
CA PRO A 211 3.15 0.97 -14.78
C PRO A 211 3.02 1.82 -13.51
N LEU A 212 3.62 3.02 -13.45
CA LEU A 212 3.61 3.88 -12.26
C LEU A 212 2.89 5.22 -12.52
N LEU A 213 3.25 5.93 -13.58
CA LEU A 213 2.68 7.26 -13.86
C LEU A 213 1.30 7.13 -14.55
N PRO A 214 0.26 7.84 -14.09
CA PRO A 214 -1.01 7.93 -14.82
C PRO A 214 -0.88 8.80 -16.07
N SER A 215 -1.65 8.47 -17.13
CA SER A 215 -1.59 9.21 -18.40
C SER A 215 -2.87 9.22 -19.24
N GLU A 216 -3.86 8.40 -18.92
CA GLU A 216 -5.15 8.31 -19.62
C GLU A 216 -6.28 8.04 -18.61
N CYS A 217 -6.57 9.06 -17.81
CA CYS A 217 -7.60 9.08 -16.76
C CYS A 217 -8.73 10.05 -17.13
N GLU A 218 -9.99 9.65 -16.94
CA GLU A 218 -11.15 10.54 -16.98
C GLU A 218 -12.03 10.35 -15.72
N PRO A 219 -12.37 11.41 -14.97
CA PRO A 219 -12.04 12.82 -15.20
C PRO A 219 -10.55 13.12 -14.98
N ALA A 220 -9.99 14.08 -15.71
CA ALA A 220 -8.59 14.50 -15.57
C ALA A 220 -8.21 15.04 -14.17
N VAL A 221 -9.15 15.68 -13.47
CA VAL A 221 -8.99 16.12 -12.07
C VAL A 221 -9.14 14.91 -11.13
N SER A 222 -8.28 14.82 -10.12
CA SER A 222 -8.34 13.76 -9.10
C SER A 222 -9.21 14.18 -7.92
N PRO A 223 -10.23 13.38 -7.54
CA PRO A 223 -11.03 13.64 -6.34
C PRO A 223 -10.21 13.48 -5.06
N SER A 224 -9.25 12.55 -4.99
CA SER A 224 -8.31 12.42 -3.85
C SER A 224 -7.43 13.66 -3.71
N MET A 225 -6.67 14.03 -4.75
CA MET A 225 -5.77 15.19 -4.66
C MET A 225 -6.53 16.50 -4.40
N PHE A 226 -7.71 16.67 -5.00
CA PHE A 226 -8.58 17.81 -4.74
C PHE A 226 -9.08 17.82 -3.28
N ARG A 227 -9.66 16.71 -2.80
CA ARG A 227 -10.17 16.56 -1.41
C ARG A 227 -9.11 16.90 -0.37
N GLU A 228 -7.90 16.41 -0.56
CA GLU A 228 -6.79 16.62 0.38
C GLU A 228 -6.22 18.04 0.33
N VAL A 229 -5.95 18.59 -0.87
CA VAL A 229 -5.44 19.97 -1.00
C VAL A 229 -6.46 20.99 -0.49
N MET A 230 -7.75 20.76 -0.72
CA MET A 230 -8.82 21.64 -0.20
C MET A 230 -8.99 21.58 1.32
N ASN A 231 -8.64 20.47 1.98
CA ASN A 231 -8.73 20.36 3.44
C ASN A 231 -7.68 21.22 4.18
N ASP A 232 -6.50 21.39 3.57
CA ASP A 232 -5.40 22.20 4.14
C ASP A 232 -5.50 23.70 3.75
N ILE A 233 -6.63 24.14 3.19
CA ILE A 233 -6.92 25.54 2.81
C ILE A 233 -7.90 26.18 3.83
N PRO A 234 -7.69 27.44 4.27
CA PRO A 234 -6.65 28.38 3.86
C PRO A 234 -5.35 28.24 4.67
N ILE A 235 -5.32 27.35 5.67
CA ILE A 235 -4.13 26.84 6.35
C ILE A 235 -4.34 25.38 6.77
N ARG A 236 -3.27 24.60 6.79
CA ARG A 236 -3.25 23.26 7.39
C ARG A 236 -3.49 23.33 8.89
N LEU A 237 -4.41 22.52 9.39
CA LEU A 237 -4.73 22.42 10.81
C LEU A 237 -3.82 21.38 11.50
N SER A 238 -3.02 21.82 12.48
CA SER A 238 -2.13 20.94 13.25
C SER A 238 -2.80 20.38 14.52
N ARG A 239 -2.29 19.25 15.03
CA ARG A 239 -2.75 18.67 16.31
C ARG A 239 -2.30 19.54 17.48
N ILE A 240 -3.26 20.18 18.15
CA ILE A 240 -2.98 21.10 19.25
C ILE A 240 -2.82 20.38 20.59
N LYS A 241 -1.70 20.65 21.28
CA LYS A 241 -1.44 20.19 22.64
C LYS A 241 -1.87 21.26 23.66
N TYR A 242 -1.45 22.51 23.49
CA TYR A 242 -1.58 23.57 24.52
C TYR A 242 -2.57 24.70 24.17
N LYS A 243 -3.11 25.38 25.19
CA LYS A 243 -4.05 26.54 25.05
C LYS A 243 -3.54 27.62 24.08
N GLU A 244 -2.26 27.99 24.20
CA GLU A 244 -1.66 29.03 23.34
C GLU A 244 -1.46 28.59 21.89
N GLU A 245 -1.40 27.28 21.61
CA GLU A 245 -1.38 26.78 20.23
C GLU A 245 -2.79 26.88 19.62
N ALA A 246 -3.85 26.60 20.38
CA ALA A 246 -5.24 26.77 19.94
C ALA A 246 -5.54 28.23 19.60
N ARG A 247 -5.21 29.15 20.52
CA ARG A 247 -5.36 30.60 20.33
C ARG A 247 -4.62 31.09 19.08
N LYS A 248 -3.41 30.59 18.83
CA LYS A 248 -2.61 30.92 17.63
C LYS A 248 -3.17 30.31 16.34
N LEU A 249 -3.68 29.07 16.35
CA LEU A 249 -4.26 28.44 15.16
C LEU A 249 -5.57 29.12 14.76
N LEU A 250 -6.44 29.43 15.73
CA LEU A 250 -7.67 30.18 15.51
C LEU A 250 -7.39 31.56 14.88
N PHE A 251 -6.43 32.31 15.42
CA PHE A 251 -6.03 33.59 14.86
C PHE A 251 -5.52 33.44 13.41
N LYS A 252 -4.60 32.51 13.16
CA LYS A 252 -4.05 32.25 11.81
C LYS A 252 -5.13 31.83 10.83
N TYR A 253 -6.12 31.04 11.23
CA TYR A 253 -7.23 30.63 10.36
C TYR A 253 -8.10 31.83 9.97
N ALA A 254 -8.51 32.65 10.94
CA ALA A 254 -9.26 33.88 10.70
C ALA A 254 -8.50 34.86 9.79
N GLU A 255 -7.21 35.04 10.02
CA GLU A 255 -6.33 35.89 9.21
C GLU A 255 -6.18 35.36 7.78
N ALA A 256 -5.92 34.06 7.61
CA ALA A 256 -5.76 33.46 6.29
C ALA A 256 -7.07 33.43 5.48
N ALA A 257 -8.21 33.13 6.12
CA ALA A 257 -9.52 33.19 5.48
C ALA A 257 -9.86 34.61 5.02
N LYS A 258 -9.65 35.62 5.88
CA LYS A 258 -9.84 37.03 5.52
C LYS A 258 -8.89 37.47 4.41
N ARG A 259 -7.60 37.12 4.50
CA ARG A 259 -6.60 37.44 3.46
C ARG A 259 -6.97 36.84 2.11
N MET A 260 -7.44 35.58 2.09
CA MET A 260 -7.84 34.89 0.87
C MET A 260 -9.12 35.49 0.25
N ILE A 261 -10.14 35.82 1.07
CA ILE A 261 -11.36 36.44 0.56
C ILE A 261 -11.14 37.89 0.11
N ASP A 262 -10.11 38.57 0.62
CA ASP A 262 -9.70 39.88 0.14
C ASP A 262 -8.93 39.82 -1.18
N SER A 263 -7.93 38.96 -1.30
CA SER A 263 -7.03 38.91 -2.47
C SER A 263 -7.58 38.21 -3.71
N ARG A 264 -8.60 37.36 -3.57
CA ARG A 264 -9.19 36.58 -4.69
C ARG A 264 -10.54 37.11 -5.16
N ASN A 265 -10.94 36.66 -6.34
CA ASN A 265 -12.29 36.85 -6.84
C ASN A 265 -13.28 36.07 -5.96
N ALA A 266 -14.29 36.76 -5.43
CA ALA A 266 -15.30 36.20 -4.53
C ALA A 266 -16.60 36.99 -4.68
N SER A 267 -17.75 36.32 -4.52
CA SER A 267 -19.05 37.01 -4.53
C SER A 267 -19.16 38.04 -3.39
N PRO A 268 -19.98 39.09 -3.53
CA PRO A 268 -20.17 40.07 -2.46
C PRO A 268 -20.63 39.44 -1.14
N GLU A 269 -21.48 38.42 -1.19
CA GLU A 269 -21.96 37.72 0.01
C GLU A 269 -20.86 36.86 0.64
N SER A 270 -20.10 36.07 -0.14
CA SER A 270 -18.92 35.34 0.38
C SER A 270 -17.91 36.28 1.04
N ARG A 271 -17.65 37.45 0.43
CA ARG A 271 -16.75 38.48 0.98
C ARG A 271 -17.30 39.07 2.28
N LYS A 272 -18.60 39.30 2.39
CA LYS A 272 -19.27 39.79 3.60
C LYS A 272 -19.25 38.77 4.74
N VAL A 273 -19.67 37.52 4.47
CA VAL A 273 -19.75 36.45 5.48
C VAL A 273 -18.38 36.11 6.05
N VAL A 274 -17.37 35.88 5.21
CA VAL A 274 -16.02 35.51 5.69
C VAL A 274 -15.36 36.66 6.46
N LYS A 275 -15.49 37.91 5.98
CA LYS A 275 -14.95 39.06 6.72
C LYS A 275 -15.59 39.23 8.08
N TRP A 276 -16.93 39.17 8.16
CA TRP A 276 -17.64 39.37 9.41
C TRP A 276 -17.27 38.30 10.45
N ASN A 277 -17.26 37.02 10.08
CA ASN A 277 -16.89 35.93 10.99
C ASN A 277 -15.41 35.98 11.44
N ALA A 278 -14.50 36.33 10.51
CA ALA A 278 -13.09 36.51 10.86
C ALA A 278 -12.86 37.72 11.77
N GLU A 279 -13.54 38.85 11.53
CA GLU A 279 -13.43 40.06 12.34
C GLU A 279 -14.09 39.89 13.71
N ASP A 280 -15.24 39.21 13.82
CA ASP A 280 -15.82 38.82 15.11
C ASP A 280 -14.85 37.94 15.91
N THR A 281 -14.28 36.91 15.29
CA THR A 281 -13.28 36.04 15.93
C THR A 281 -12.07 36.85 16.42
N MET A 282 -11.55 37.77 15.61
CA MET A 282 -10.45 38.67 15.99
C MET A 282 -10.86 39.71 17.05
N ASN A 283 -12.15 40.07 17.16
CA ASN A 283 -12.67 40.94 18.21
C ASN A 283 -12.82 40.18 19.53
N TRP A 284 -13.37 38.96 19.50
CA TRP A 284 -13.49 38.08 20.66
C TRP A 284 -12.12 37.73 21.23
N LEU A 285 -11.14 37.34 20.39
CA LEU A 285 -9.75 37.11 20.79
C LEU A 285 -9.08 38.30 21.50
N ARG A 286 -9.49 39.54 21.20
CA ARG A 286 -9.00 40.75 21.87
C ARG A 286 -9.74 41.12 23.15
N ARG A 287 -10.90 40.53 23.41
CA ARG A 287 -11.70 40.74 24.62
C ARG A 287 -11.45 39.63 25.63
N ASP A 288 -11.57 38.38 25.21
CA ASP A 288 -11.45 37.20 26.07
C ASP A 288 -9.99 36.76 26.21
N HIS A 289 -9.55 36.74 27.47
CA HIS A 289 -8.24 36.26 27.91
C HIS A 289 -8.39 35.01 28.82
N SER A 290 -9.60 34.78 29.33
CA SER A 290 -10.01 33.67 30.18
C SER A 290 -10.12 32.36 29.40
N ALA A 291 -10.74 32.40 28.22
CA ALA A 291 -11.08 31.26 27.35
C ALA A 291 -10.10 30.07 27.41
N SER A 292 -10.65 28.88 27.61
CA SER A 292 -9.95 27.58 27.71
C SER A 292 -9.31 27.16 26.38
N LYS A 293 -8.64 26.00 26.35
CA LYS A 293 -8.16 25.43 25.08
C LYS A 293 -9.36 25.03 24.20
N GLU A 294 -10.41 24.52 24.83
CA GLU A 294 -11.60 23.95 24.26
C GLU A 294 -12.46 25.06 23.61
N ASP A 295 -12.63 26.21 24.28
CA ASP A 295 -13.28 27.40 23.71
C ASP A 295 -12.63 27.86 22.38
N TYR A 296 -11.29 27.77 22.27
CA TYR A 296 -10.58 28.10 21.02
C TYR A 296 -10.78 27.05 19.92
N MET A 297 -10.97 25.77 20.28
CA MET A 297 -11.26 24.69 19.34
C MET A 297 -12.69 24.80 18.81
N ASP A 298 -13.66 25.00 19.69
CA ASP A 298 -15.08 25.13 19.32
C ASP A 298 -15.30 26.39 18.46
N ARG A 299 -14.62 27.50 18.79
CA ARG A 299 -14.65 28.73 17.97
C ARG A 299 -13.94 28.55 16.62
N LEU A 300 -12.91 27.70 16.53
CA LEU A 300 -12.24 27.36 15.27
C LEU A 300 -13.12 26.50 14.36
N GLU A 301 -13.77 25.47 14.91
CA GLU A 301 -14.66 24.60 14.14
C GLU A 301 -15.92 25.37 13.71
N HIS A 302 -16.51 26.22 14.58
CA HIS A 302 -17.58 27.13 14.18
C HIS A 302 -17.14 28.08 13.05
N LEU A 303 -15.97 28.72 13.17
CA LEU A 303 -15.43 29.59 12.12
C LEU A 303 -15.16 28.84 10.81
N ARG A 304 -14.71 27.59 10.87
CA ARG A 304 -14.52 26.69 9.72
C ARG A 304 -15.84 26.32 9.06
N GLN A 305 -16.90 26.08 9.84
CA GLN A 305 -18.24 25.82 9.30
C GLN A 305 -18.83 27.06 8.61
N GLN A 306 -18.68 28.25 9.20
CA GLN A 306 -19.18 29.49 8.61
C GLN A 306 -18.37 29.96 7.39
N CYS A 307 -17.04 29.89 7.43
CA CYS A 307 -16.18 30.35 6.34
C CYS A 307 -15.91 29.30 5.27
N GLY A 308 -15.94 28.01 5.63
CA GLY A 308 -15.50 26.89 4.81
C GLY A 308 -16.08 26.89 3.40
N PRO A 309 -17.41 26.82 3.20
CA PRO A 309 -18.02 26.80 1.87
C PRO A 309 -17.62 28.00 0.99
N HIS A 310 -17.45 29.18 1.58
CA HIS A 310 -17.04 30.40 0.88
C HIS A 310 -15.56 30.38 0.49
N VAL A 311 -14.69 29.86 1.36
CA VAL A 311 -13.26 29.65 1.07
C VAL A 311 -13.08 28.56 0.02
N THR A 312 -13.78 27.44 0.14
CA THR A 312 -13.82 26.34 -0.83
C THR A 312 -14.21 26.83 -2.23
N ALA A 313 -15.29 27.61 -2.34
CA ALA A 313 -15.73 28.18 -3.62
C ALA A 313 -14.71 29.13 -4.27
N VAL A 314 -13.81 29.73 -3.49
CA VAL A 314 -12.81 30.73 -3.93
C VAL A 314 -11.43 30.10 -4.19
N ALA A 315 -11.17 28.91 -3.66
CA ALA A 315 -9.96 28.14 -3.96
C ALA A 315 -10.15 27.09 -5.08
N LYS A 316 -11.38 26.64 -5.33
CA LYS A 316 -11.73 25.54 -6.25
C LYS A 316 -10.93 25.54 -7.55
N ASP A 317 -11.13 26.54 -8.41
CA ASP A 317 -10.56 26.60 -9.76
C ASP A 317 -9.01 26.54 -9.76
N SER A 318 -8.40 27.10 -8.71
CA SER A 318 -6.95 27.08 -8.53
C SER A 318 -6.43 25.67 -8.25
N VAL A 319 -7.12 24.92 -7.38
CA VAL A 319 -6.79 23.55 -6.98
C VAL A 319 -7.16 22.52 -8.05
N GLU A 320 -8.28 22.68 -8.75
CA GLU A 320 -8.56 21.92 -9.98
C GLU A 320 -7.43 22.14 -11.01
N GLY A 321 -6.91 23.36 -11.10
CA GLY A 321 -5.74 23.71 -11.90
C GLY A 321 -4.41 23.09 -11.41
N ILE A 322 -4.23 22.82 -10.11
CA ILE A 322 -3.08 22.05 -9.58
C ILE A 322 -3.21 20.60 -10.06
N CYS A 323 -4.34 19.97 -9.76
CA CYS A 323 -4.61 18.57 -10.09
C CYS A 323 -4.45 18.31 -11.60
N SER A 324 -5.07 19.17 -12.43
CA SER A 324 -4.98 19.10 -13.88
C SER A 324 -3.54 19.24 -14.38
N LYS A 325 -2.75 20.15 -13.80
CA LYS A 325 -1.37 20.39 -14.27
C LYS A 325 -0.43 19.24 -13.90
N ILE A 326 -0.59 18.62 -12.73
CA ILE A 326 0.18 17.42 -12.35
C ILE A 326 -0.19 16.21 -13.22
N TYR A 327 -1.47 15.99 -13.49
CA TYR A 327 -1.90 14.96 -14.45
C TYR A 327 -1.33 15.19 -15.87
N GLN A 328 -1.36 16.42 -16.39
CA GLN A 328 -0.77 16.76 -17.69
C GLN A 328 0.74 16.49 -17.76
N LEU A 329 1.50 16.86 -16.71
CA LEU A 329 2.94 16.58 -16.62
C LEU A 329 3.21 15.08 -16.51
N SER A 330 2.39 14.34 -15.76
CA SER A 330 2.46 12.87 -15.69
C SER A 330 2.26 12.22 -17.05
N ALA A 331 1.26 12.65 -17.82
CA ALA A 331 0.99 12.16 -19.17
C ALA A 331 2.12 12.50 -20.16
N GLU A 332 2.75 13.67 -20.04
CA GLU A 332 3.96 14.03 -20.79
C GLU A 332 5.13 13.10 -20.45
N TYR A 333 5.38 12.85 -19.17
CA TYR A 333 6.50 12.05 -18.69
C TYR A 333 6.31 10.56 -19.02
N SER A 334 5.09 10.02 -18.89
CA SER A 334 4.69 8.69 -19.35
C SER A 334 4.93 8.51 -20.85
N ARG A 335 4.50 9.48 -21.69
CA ARG A 335 4.73 9.45 -23.15
C ARG A 335 6.22 9.45 -23.49
N ARG A 336 7.02 10.28 -22.81
CA ARG A 336 8.48 10.35 -22.98
C ARG A 336 9.16 9.02 -22.60
N LEU A 337 8.82 8.46 -21.44
CA LEU A 337 9.33 7.15 -20.99
C LEU A 337 8.98 6.05 -21.99
N ARG A 338 7.73 6.01 -22.48
CA ARG A 338 7.29 5.04 -23.49
C ARG A 338 8.11 5.16 -24.78
N GLN A 339 8.34 6.38 -25.27
CA GLN A 339 9.15 6.61 -26.48
C GLN A 339 10.59 6.12 -26.28
N THR A 340 11.27 6.53 -25.20
CA THR A 340 12.66 6.11 -24.93
C THR A 340 12.77 4.59 -24.69
N HIS A 341 11.76 3.96 -24.07
CA HIS A 341 11.77 2.52 -23.86
C HIS A 341 11.57 1.73 -25.17
N LEU A 342 10.69 2.18 -26.07
CA LEU A 342 10.55 1.58 -27.40
C LEU A 342 11.85 1.72 -28.22
N SER A 343 12.49 2.89 -28.20
CA SER A 343 13.80 3.09 -28.86
C SER A 343 14.92 2.21 -28.29
N LEU A 344 14.84 1.81 -27.02
CA LEU A 344 15.82 0.95 -26.37
C LEU A 344 15.65 -0.54 -26.73
N LEU A 345 14.40 -0.99 -26.89
CA LEU A 345 14.09 -2.38 -27.25
C LEU A 345 14.45 -2.71 -28.71
N GLN A 346 14.53 -1.69 -29.57
CA GLN A 346 14.54 -1.81 -31.04
C GLN A 346 13.24 -2.47 -31.55
N ASP A 347 13.03 -2.53 -32.88
CA ASP A 347 11.72 -2.89 -33.42
C ASP A 347 11.32 -4.32 -32.98
N PRO A 348 10.20 -4.50 -32.24
CA PRO A 348 9.81 -5.80 -31.71
C PRO A 348 9.38 -6.71 -32.86
N SER A 349 10.04 -7.87 -32.99
CA SER A 349 9.77 -8.85 -34.04
C SER A 349 8.28 -9.22 -34.07
N THR A 350 7.61 -8.93 -35.19
CA THR A 350 6.14 -8.92 -35.36
C THR A 350 5.51 -10.33 -35.44
N GLU A 351 5.94 -11.26 -34.59
CA GLU A 351 5.47 -12.65 -34.53
C GLU A 351 4.74 -12.96 -33.20
N THR A 352 3.73 -12.15 -32.87
CA THR A 352 2.74 -12.54 -31.85
C THR A 352 1.78 -13.59 -32.42
N CYS A 353 2.19 -14.86 -32.39
CA CYS A 353 1.32 -16.00 -32.67
C CYS A 353 0.29 -16.18 -31.54
N ALA A 354 -0.75 -15.34 -31.58
CA ALA A 354 -1.87 -15.37 -30.64
C ALA A 354 -2.76 -16.59 -30.90
N SER A 355 -2.38 -17.75 -30.34
CA SER A 355 -3.32 -18.86 -30.19
C SER A 355 -4.57 -18.38 -29.45
N PRO A 356 -5.79 -18.77 -29.89
CA PRO A 356 -7.02 -18.30 -29.27
C PRO A 356 -7.06 -18.74 -27.80
N PRO A 357 -7.48 -17.87 -26.86
CA PRO A 357 -7.46 -18.18 -25.44
C PRO A 357 -8.38 -19.37 -25.14
N GLN A 358 -7.78 -20.52 -24.86
CA GLN A 358 -8.52 -21.69 -24.42
C GLN A 358 -9.21 -21.34 -23.10
N SER A 359 -10.53 -21.60 -23.00
CA SER A 359 -11.33 -21.29 -21.80
C SER A 359 -11.07 -22.27 -20.64
N ARG A 360 -9.82 -22.70 -20.49
CA ARG A 360 -9.33 -23.65 -19.49
C ARG A 360 -9.23 -22.95 -18.12
N LEU A 361 -9.67 -23.65 -17.09
CA LEU A 361 -9.41 -23.26 -15.70
C LEU A 361 -8.06 -23.83 -15.28
N VAL A 362 -7.22 -22.99 -14.67
CA VAL A 362 -5.86 -23.32 -14.23
C VAL A 362 -5.56 -22.66 -12.89
N TYR A 363 -4.70 -23.27 -12.07
CA TYR A 363 -4.14 -22.59 -10.90
C TYR A 363 -3.35 -21.35 -11.34
N CYS A 364 -3.47 -20.26 -10.57
CA CYS A 364 -2.92 -18.98 -10.98
C CYS A 364 -1.38 -19.01 -11.06
N TYR A 365 -0.84 -18.39 -12.11
CA TYR A 365 0.60 -18.23 -12.34
C TYR A 365 0.97 -16.73 -12.38
N PRO A 366 2.24 -16.36 -12.09
CA PRO A 366 2.68 -14.98 -12.18
C PRO A 366 2.49 -14.40 -13.59
N VAL A 367 2.26 -13.09 -13.70
CA VAL A 367 2.08 -12.42 -15.00
C VAL A 367 3.30 -12.68 -15.90
N ARG A 368 3.01 -13.00 -17.16
CA ARG A 368 3.98 -13.21 -18.23
C ARG A 368 3.92 -12.01 -19.16
N LEU A 369 5.08 -11.56 -19.64
CA LEU A 369 5.14 -10.49 -20.65
C LEU A 369 5.20 -11.13 -22.04
N SER A 370 4.47 -10.56 -23.00
CA SER A 370 4.47 -11.01 -24.40
C SER A 370 5.75 -10.59 -25.13
N ILE A 371 6.39 -9.51 -24.68
CA ILE A 371 7.61 -8.95 -25.25
C ILE A 371 8.83 -9.57 -24.53
N PRO A 372 9.81 -10.15 -25.27
CA PRO A 372 11.04 -10.67 -24.67
C PRO A 372 11.84 -9.60 -23.92
N THR A 373 12.41 -9.96 -22.76
CA THR A 373 13.32 -9.05 -22.04
C THR A 373 14.66 -8.96 -22.80
N PRO A 374 15.16 -7.75 -23.12
CA PRO A 374 16.45 -7.57 -23.79
C PRO A 374 17.63 -7.99 -22.89
N ALA A 375 18.85 -7.97 -23.45
CA ALA A 375 20.05 -8.09 -22.63
C ALA A 375 20.11 -6.94 -21.61
N LEU A 376 20.10 -7.27 -20.32
CA LEU A 376 20.12 -6.26 -19.25
C LEU A 376 21.57 -5.85 -18.90
N PRO A 377 21.81 -4.58 -18.56
CA PRO A 377 23.13 -4.10 -18.21
C PRO A 377 23.57 -4.64 -16.84
N ARG A 378 24.88 -4.77 -16.67
CA ARG A 378 25.48 -5.24 -15.41
C ARG A 378 25.12 -4.30 -14.25
N VAL A 379 24.60 -4.90 -13.18
CA VAL A 379 24.43 -4.27 -11.86
C VAL A 379 25.49 -4.86 -10.93
N GLU A 380 26.12 -4.01 -10.13
CA GLU A 380 27.10 -4.41 -9.12
C GLU A 380 26.39 -4.77 -7.81
N LEU A 381 26.83 -5.84 -7.14
CA LEU A 381 26.35 -6.25 -5.83
C LEU A 381 27.53 -6.31 -4.85
N HIS A 382 27.35 -5.72 -3.67
CA HIS A 382 28.21 -5.89 -2.51
C HIS A 382 27.33 -6.01 -1.25
N PHE A 383 27.91 -6.50 -0.15
CA PHE A 383 27.22 -6.60 1.13
C PHE A 383 27.93 -5.76 2.19
N GLU A 384 27.17 -4.95 2.92
CA GLU A 384 27.61 -4.11 4.03
C GLU A 384 26.72 -4.43 5.24
N ASN A 385 27.28 -5.01 6.32
CA ASN A 385 26.56 -5.25 7.59
C ASN A 385 25.16 -5.90 7.43
N ASP A 386 25.08 -7.04 6.72
CA ASP A 386 23.83 -7.74 6.35
C ASP A 386 22.82 -6.91 5.53
N VAL A 387 23.28 -5.87 4.84
CA VAL A 387 22.53 -5.17 3.78
C VAL A 387 23.16 -5.49 2.42
N ALA A 388 22.34 -5.91 1.47
CA ALA A 388 22.70 -6.04 0.06
C ALA A 388 22.61 -4.66 -0.61
N CYS A 389 23.72 -4.20 -1.17
CA CYS A 389 23.85 -2.89 -1.82
C CYS A 389 24.04 -3.10 -3.33
N LEU A 390 23.00 -2.79 -4.11
CA LEU A 390 23.01 -2.95 -5.57
C LEU A 390 23.25 -1.59 -6.24
N ARG A 391 24.23 -1.51 -7.15
CA ARG A 391 24.62 -0.26 -7.82
C ARG A 391 24.51 -0.34 -9.34
N PHE A 392 23.93 0.68 -9.95
CA PHE A 392 23.83 0.86 -11.41
C PHE A 392 24.10 2.32 -11.78
N LYS A 393 25.08 2.58 -12.66
CA LYS A 393 25.50 3.94 -13.07
C LYS A 393 25.67 4.93 -11.90
N GLY A 394 26.29 4.46 -10.81
CA GLY A 394 26.50 5.22 -9.57
C GLY A 394 25.35 5.12 -8.56
N GLU A 395 24.11 5.07 -9.03
CA GLU A 395 22.88 4.98 -8.24
C GLU A 395 22.78 3.66 -7.46
N MET A 396 22.60 3.76 -6.15
CA MET A 396 22.58 2.62 -5.24
C MET A 396 21.19 2.42 -4.62
N VAL A 397 20.74 1.16 -4.58
CA VAL A 397 19.57 0.72 -3.81
C VAL A 397 20.01 -0.30 -2.76
N LYS A 398 19.27 -0.39 -1.66
CA LYS A 398 19.61 -1.25 -0.51
C LYS A 398 18.43 -2.12 -0.10
N VAL A 399 18.71 -3.34 0.35
CA VAL A 399 17.75 -4.31 0.89
C VAL A 399 18.44 -5.20 1.92
N ASN A 400 17.79 -5.55 3.04
CA ASN A 400 18.40 -6.43 4.03
C ASN A 400 18.60 -7.86 3.47
N ARG A 401 19.62 -8.56 3.96
CA ARG A 401 20.06 -9.86 3.41
C ARG A 401 18.97 -10.92 3.42
N GLY A 402 18.09 -10.91 4.43
CA GLY A 402 16.91 -11.77 4.49
C GLY A 402 15.96 -11.55 3.31
N HIS A 403 15.62 -10.29 3.01
CA HIS A 403 14.77 -9.96 1.86
C HIS A 403 15.49 -10.14 0.52
N PHE A 404 16.81 -9.99 0.44
CA PHE A 404 17.56 -10.36 -0.77
C PHE A 404 17.40 -11.85 -1.09
N SER A 405 17.57 -12.75 -0.11
CA SER A 405 17.33 -14.18 -0.29
C SER A 405 15.85 -14.52 -0.50
N LYS A 406 14.90 -13.76 0.08
CA LYS A 406 13.46 -13.88 -0.25
C LYS A 406 13.21 -13.64 -1.74
N LEU A 407 13.80 -12.56 -2.30
CA LEU A 407 13.67 -12.23 -3.71
C LEU A 407 14.32 -13.27 -4.62
N GLU A 408 15.45 -13.86 -4.21
CA GLU A 408 16.09 -14.98 -4.92
C GLU A 408 15.18 -16.21 -4.99
N LEU A 409 14.54 -16.58 -3.88
CA LEU A 409 13.57 -17.69 -3.83
C LEU A 409 12.30 -17.38 -4.65
N LEU A 410 11.71 -16.20 -4.48
CA LEU A 410 10.56 -15.75 -5.27
C LEU A 410 10.86 -15.77 -6.78
N TYR A 411 12.05 -15.32 -7.17
CA TYR A 411 12.52 -15.38 -8.56
C TYR A 411 12.67 -16.82 -9.05
N ARG A 412 13.25 -17.71 -8.24
CA ARG A 412 13.39 -19.15 -8.56
C ARG A 412 12.05 -19.85 -8.77
N TYR A 413 11.00 -19.48 -8.03
CA TYR A 413 9.66 -20.03 -8.18
C TYR A 413 8.86 -19.40 -9.33
N SER A 414 9.20 -18.17 -9.74
CA SER A 414 8.31 -17.34 -10.58
C SER A 414 8.86 -17.04 -11.96
N CYS A 415 10.16 -16.77 -12.08
CA CYS A 415 10.81 -16.43 -13.33
C CYS A 415 11.03 -17.68 -14.20
N ILE A 416 10.76 -17.55 -15.52
CA ILE A 416 10.90 -18.65 -16.49
C ILE A 416 11.77 -18.29 -17.71
N ASP A 417 12.18 -17.03 -17.86
CA ASP A 417 12.99 -16.54 -18.99
C ASP A 417 14.47 -16.27 -18.61
N ASP A 418 14.89 -16.71 -17.43
CA ASP A 418 16.24 -16.52 -16.89
C ASP A 418 16.70 -17.72 -16.04
N PRO A 419 16.89 -18.91 -16.64
CA PRO A 419 17.25 -20.14 -15.92
C PRO A 419 18.64 -20.10 -15.27
N ARG A 420 19.44 -19.06 -15.54
CA ARG A 420 20.81 -18.88 -15.03
C ARG A 420 20.98 -17.66 -14.12
N PHE A 421 19.90 -16.93 -13.82
CA PHE A 421 19.92 -15.74 -12.98
C PHE A 421 20.79 -14.60 -13.55
N GLU A 422 21.01 -14.59 -14.87
CA GLU A 422 21.78 -13.58 -15.62
C GLU A 422 21.09 -12.20 -15.60
N LYS A 423 19.75 -12.17 -15.52
CA LYS A 423 18.91 -10.95 -15.44
C LYS A 423 18.56 -10.56 -13.99
N PHE A 424 18.79 -11.45 -13.02
CA PHE A 424 18.31 -11.33 -11.63
C PHE A 424 18.69 -10.00 -10.95
N LEU A 425 19.98 -9.64 -10.91
CA LEU A 425 20.43 -8.42 -10.20
C LEU A 425 19.88 -7.13 -10.82
N ALA A 426 19.72 -7.09 -12.15
CA ALA A 426 19.12 -5.96 -12.85
C ALA A 426 17.61 -5.84 -12.54
N ARG A 427 16.89 -6.96 -12.45
CA ARG A 427 15.48 -6.98 -12.04
C ARG A 427 15.31 -6.62 -10.55
N VAL A 428 16.17 -7.10 -9.65
CA VAL A 428 16.14 -6.68 -8.23
C VAL A 428 16.44 -5.18 -8.09
N TRP A 429 17.36 -4.62 -8.88
CA TRP A 429 17.60 -3.17 -8.89
C TRP A 429 16.37 -2.38 -9.39
N CYS A 430 15.76 -2.80 -10.50
CA CYS A 430 14.51 -2.20 -11.01
C CYS A 430 13.37 -2.27 -9.98
N LEU A 431 13.19 -3.42 -9.32
CA LEU A 431 12.18 -3.64 -8.29
C LEU A 431 12.33 -2.65 -7.13
N LEU A 432 13.53 -2.58 -6.55
CA LEU A 432 13.80 -1.69 -5.42
C LEU A 432 13.69 -0.22 -5.82
N LYS A 433 14.16 0.16 -7.02
CA LYS A 433 14.06 1.53 -7.52
C LYS A 433 12.62 1.94 -7.82
N ARG A 434 11.78 1.02 -8.32
CA ARG A 434 10.34 1.21 -8.55
C ARG A 434 9.61 1.52 -7.24
N TYR A 435 9.80 0.70 -6.21
CA TYR A 435 9.14 0.91 -4.91
C TYR A 435 9.67 2.16 -4.20
N GLN A 436 10.97 2.48 -4.30
CA GLN A 436 11.48 3.78 -3.86
C GLN A 436 10.80 4.96 -4.59
N ALA A 437 10.60 4.90 -5.91
CA ALA A 437 9.91 5.96 -6.64
C ALA A 437 8.41 6.06 -6.26
N MET A 438 7.75 4.93 -6.01
CA MET A 438 6.35 4.87 -5.55
C MET A 438 6.17 5.52 -4.17
N PHE A 439 7.03 5.18 -3.19
CA PHE A 439 6.95 5.76 -1.85
C PHE A 439 7.41 7.22 -1.83
N GLY A 440 8.52 7.52 -2.50
CA GLY A 440 9.22 8.79 -2.43
C GLY A 440 10.51 8.70 -1.61
N SER A 441 11.00 9.85 -1.15
CA SER A 441 12.32 10.01 -0.51
C SER A 441 12.24 10.65 0.88
N GLY A 442 11.06 11.08 1.33
CA GLY A 442 10.85 11.69 2.64
C GLY A 442 10.91 10.67 3.78
N ALA A 443 11.29 11.13 4.97
CA ALA A 443 11.14 10.33 6.18
C ALA A 443 9.66 10.02 6.42
N ASN A 444 9.35 8.73 6.61
CA ASN A 444 8.00 8.17 6.74
C ASN A 444 7.11 8.23 5.47
N GLU A 445 7.64 8.65 4.31
CA GLU A 445 6.88 8.66 3.04
C GLU A 445 6.55 7.22 2.60
N GLY A 446 5.31 6.95 2.20
CA GLY A 446 4.85 5.63 1.75
C GLY A 446 4.61 4.56 2.83
N PHE A 447 4.88 4.83 4.12
CA PHE A 447 4.77 3.83 5.20
C PHE A 447 3.34 3.24 5.34
N GLY A 448 2.32 4.08 5.12
CA GLY A 448 0.91 3.69 5.17
C GLY A 448 0.38 2.89 3.98
N LEU A 449 1.24 2.48 3.03
CA LEU A 449 0.83 1.84 1.78
C LEU A 449 1.14 0.35 1.70
N GLN A 450 1.94 -0.19 2.63
CA GLN A 450 2.40 -1.61 2.58
C GLN A 450 2.54 -2.27 3.97
N GLY A 451 1.87 -1.77 5.00
CA GLY A 451 1.74 -2.50 6.26
C GLY A 451 1.20 -3.91 6.02
N ALA A 452 1.75 -4.93 6.68
CA ALA A 452 1.37 -6.33 6.46
C ALA A 452 0.93 -7.00 7.78
N LEU A 453 0.05 -7.99 7.72
CA LEU A 453 -0.41 -8.69 8.94
C LEU A 453 0.76 -9.45 9.62
N PRO A 454 0.71 -9.68 10.95
CA PRO A 454 1.70 -10.49 11.65
C PRO A 454 1.83 -11.91 11.08
N VAL A 455 3.01 -12.51 11.23
CA VAL A 455 3.32 -13.87 10.75
C VAL A 455 2.32 -14.90 11.29
N THR A 456 2.00 -14.84 12.58
CA THR A 456 1.03 -15.71 13.26
C THR A 456 -0.39 -15.57 12.72
N VAL A 457 -0.77 -14.38 12.26
CA VAL A 457 -2.11 -14.11 11.67
C VAL A 457 -2.19 -14.76 10.29
N PHE A 458 -1.16 -14.65 9.46
CA PHE A 458 -1.08 -15.38 8.19
C PHE A 458 -1.08 -16.91 8.39
N GLU A 459 -0.35 -17.43 9.37
CA GLU A 459 -0.39 -18.86 9.75
C GLU A 459 -1.81 -19.32 10.14
N ALA A 460 -2.57 -18.48 10.87
CA ALA A 460 -3.94 -18.78 11.26
C ALA A 460 -4.93 -18.66 10.08
N LEU A 461 -4.78 -17.66 9.22
CA LEU A 461 -5.58 -17.50 7.99
C LEU A 461 -5.38 -18.69 7.03
N ASN A 462 -4.14 -19.16 6.87
CA ASN A 462 -3.87 -20.38 6.10
C ASN A 462 -4.49 -21.62 6.75
N ARG A 463 -4.21 -21.85 8.04
CA ARG A 463 -4.66 -23.05 8.78
C ARG A 463 -6.18 -23.16 8.91
N GLN A 464 -6.85 -22.08 9.27
CA GLN A 464 -8.28 -22.09 9.62
C GLN A 464 -9.19 -21.78 8.43
N PHE A 465 -8.75 -20.91 7.53
CA PHE A 465 -9.54 -20.38 6.40
C PHE A 465 -8.99 -20.76 5.02
N GLY A 466 -7.94 -21.58 4.97
CA GLY A 466 -7.34 -22.04 3.72
C GLY A 466 -6.77 -20.92 2.85
N VAL A 467 -6.48 -19.74 3.41
CA VAL A 467 -5.94 -18.61 2.65
C VAL A 467 -4.58 -18.97 2.07
N THR A 468 -4.37 -18.70 0.78
CA THR A 468 -3.07 -18.99 0.11
C THR A 468 -2.52 -17.80 -0.67
N PHE A 469 -3.20 -16.65 -0.66
CA PHE A 469 -2.96 -15.54 -1.59
C PHE A 469 -3.31 -14.19 -0.95
N GLU A 470 -2.47 -13.18 -1.18
CA GLU A 470 -2.68 -11.79 -0.76
C GLU A 470 -3.17 -10.93 -1.94
N CYS A 471 -4.34 -10.30 -1.82
CA CYS A 471 -4.88 -9.43 -2.88
C CYS A 471 -4.09 -8.12 -3.05
N PHE A 472 -3.38 -7.66 -2.01
CA PHE A 472 -2.64 -6.39 -2.03
C PHE A 472 -1.28 -6.54 -1.35
N ALA A 473 -0.24 -6.87 -2.13
CA ALA A 473 1.12 -7.00 -1.64
C ALA A 473 2.16 -6.48 -2.64
N SER A 474 3.43 -6.63 -2.27
CA SER A 474 4.61 -6.47 -3.12
C SER A 474 5.54 -7.67 -2.90
N PRO A 475 6.51 -7.94 -3.80
CA PRO A 475 7.54 -8.94 -3.55
C PRO A 475 8.33 -8.69 -2.25
N LEU A 476 8.35 -7.45 -1.77
CA LEU A 476 9.00 -7.03 -0.53
C LEU A 476 8.17 -7.43 0.69
N ASN A 477 6.89 -7.05 0.77
CA ASN A 477 6.07 -7.28 1.97
C ASN A 477 5.38 -8.66 2.05
N CYS A 478 5.12 -9.33 0.92
CA CYS A 478 4.25 -10.50 0.85
C CYS A 478 4.64 -11.65 1.80
N TYR A 479 3.65 -12.38 2.30
CA TYR A 479 3.81 -13.60 3.06
C TYR A 479 3.86 -14.83 2.13
N PHE A 480 3.00 -14.92 1.12
CA PHE A 480 2.95 -16.03 0.16
C PHE A 480 3.79 -15.75 -1.10
N LYS A 481 4.11 -16.80 -1.87
CA LYS A 481 4.68 -16.67 -3.24
C LYS A 481 3.63 -16.35 -4.34
N GLN A 482 2.39 -16.11 -3.94
CA GLN A 482 1.29 -15.77 -4.85
C GLN A 482 0.46 -14.62 -4.27
N PHE A 483 0.45 -13.52 -5.01
CA PHE A 483 -0.17 -12.27 -4.57
C PHE A 483 -0.49 -11.40 -5.79
N CYS A 484 -1.32 -10.39 -5.60
CA CYS A 484 -1.51 -9.29 -6.53
C CYS A 484 -0.71 -8.06 -6.09
N SER A 485 -0.20 -7.28 -7.05
CA SER A 485 0.63 -6.10 -6.80
C SER A 485 0.50 -5.06 -7.92
N ALA A 486 0.95 -3.82 -7.65
CA ALA A 486 0.80 -2.70 -8.56
C ALA A 486 1.58 -2.82 -9.88
N PHE A 487 2.71 -3.54 -9.91
CA PHE A 487 3.70 -3.42 -10.99
C PHE A 487 3.94 -4.75 -11.76
N PRO A 488 3.02 -5.17 -12.63
CA PRO A 488 3.12 -6.45 -13.36
C PRO A 488 4.34 -6.56 -14.28
N ASP A 489 4.94 -5.44 -14.69
CA ASP A 489 6.15 -5.42 -15.54
C ASP A 489 7.41 -5.92 -14.83
N ILE A 490 7.47 -5.77 -13.49
CA ILE A 490 8.63 -6.15 -12.67
C ILE A 490 8.29 -7.22 -11.63
N ASP A 491 7.16 -7.10 -10.94
CA ASP A 491 6.78 -8.00 -9.85
C ASP A 491 6.37 -9.39 -10.35
N GLY A 492 5.99 -9.52 -11.64
CA GLY A 492 5.68 -10.81 -12.27
C GLY A 492 6.86 -11.80 -12.26
N PHE A 493 8.09 -11.29 -12.27
CA PHE A 493 9.31 -12.10 -12.10
C PHE A 493 9.51 -12.61 -10.67
N PHE A 494 8.78 -12.06 -9.69
CA PHE A 494 8.89 -12.37 -8.26
C PHE A 494 7.55 -12.84 -7.64
N GLY A 495 6.58 -13.26 -8.45
CA GLY A 495 5.36 -13.95 -7.99
C GLY A 495 4.05 -13.18 -8.19
N SER A 496 4.07 -11.93 -8.64
CA SER A 496 2.83 -11.16 -8.80
C SER A 496 1.94 -11.68 -9.93
N ARG A 497 0.63 -11.75 -9.65
CA ARG A 497 -0.45 -12.03 -10.61
C ARG A 497 -1.00 -10.75 -11.27
N GLY A 498 -0.36 -9.60 -11.03
CA GLY A 498 -0.73 -8.27 -11.54
C GLY A 498 -1.64 -7.51 -10.57
N PRO A 499 -2.17 -6.34 -10.98
CA PRO A 499 -3.09 -5.55 -10.16
C PRO A 499 -4.37 -6.32 -9.84
N PHE A 500 -4.91 -6.16 -8.63
CA PHE A 500 -6.06 -6.96 -8.18
C PHE A 500 -7.31 -6.79 -9.04
N LEU A 501 -7.63 -5.56 -9.45
CA LEU A 501 -8.74 -5.24 -10.36
C LEU A 501 -8.58 -5.82 -11.79
N SER A 502 -7.44 -6.44 -12.10
CA SER A 502 -7.18 -7.18 -13.34
C SER A 502 -6.96 -8.68 -13.12
N PHE A 503 -7.27 -9.17 -11.92
CA PHE A 503 -7.16 -10.56 -11.52
C PHE A 503 -8.55 -11.11 -11.16
N SER A 504 -9.04 -12.05 -11.96
CA SER A 504 -10.39 -12.62 -11.84
C SER A 504 -10.33 -14.10 -11.43
N PRO A 505 -10.19 -14.40 -10.13
CA PRO A 505 -10.27 -15.77 -9.62
C PRO A 505 -11.69 -16.31 -9.73
N VAL A 506 -11.81 -17.55 -10.18
CA VAL A 506 -13.06 -18.32 -10.16
C VAL A 506 -13.22 -19.01 -8.79
N SER A 507 -12.11 -19.41 -8.15
CA SER A 507 -12.13 -20.01 -6.81
C SER A 507 -10.84 -19.74 -6.06
N GLY A 508 -10.87 -19.95 -4.74
CA GLY A 508 -9.73 -19.75 -3.84
C GLY A 508 -10.12 -19.09 -2.52
N SER A 509 -9.18 -19.01 -1.59
CA SER A 509 -9.33 -18.24 -0.34
C SER A 509 -8.19 -17.23 -0.21
N PHE A 510 -8.57 -15.99 0.08
CA PHE A 510 -7.78 -14.79 -0.14
C PHE A 510 -7.76 -13.90 1.11
N GLU A 511 -6.61 -13.31 1.41
CA GLU A 511 -6.48 -12.15 2.31
C GLU A 511 -6.52 -10.86 1.48
N ALA A 512 -7.05 -9.78 2.03
CA ALA A 512 -7.01 -8.47 1.42
C ALA A 512 -6.85 -7.34 2.44
N ASN A 513 -5.64 -6.82 2.59
CA ASN A 513 -5.33 -5.59 3.31
C ASN A 513 -4.97 -4.46 2.31
N PRO A 514 -5.97 -3.77 1.72
CA PRO A 514 -5.73 -2.77 0.67
C PRO A 514 -5.01 -1.51 1.19
N PRO A 515 -4.18 -0.84 0.37
CA PRO A 515 -3.60 0.44 0.74
C PRO A 515 -4.67 1.53 0.79
N PHE A 516 -4.51 2.49 1.70
CA PHE A 516 -5.58 3.41 2.07
C PHE A 516 -5.86 4.50 1.03
N CYS A 517 -6.68 4.15 0.05
CA CYS A 517 -7.24 5.00 -0.99
C CYS A 517 -8.74 4.64 -1.10
N GLU A 518 -9.64 5.58 -0.80
CA GLU A 518 -11.08 5.31 -0.74
C GLU A 518 -11.62 4.82 -2.09
N GLU A 519 -11.15 5.44 -3.17
CA GLU A 519 -11.51 5.14 -4.55
C GLU A 519 -11.04 3.73 -4.99
N LEU A 520 -9.89 3.26 -4.48
CA LEU A 520 -9.41 1.90 -4.71
C LEU A 520 -10.17 0.87 -3.86
N MET A 521 -10.48 1.20 -2.61
CA MET A 521 -11.26 0.32 -1.73
C MET A 521 -12.69 0.15 -2.24
N ASP A 522 -13.33 1.18 -2.77
CA ASP A 522 -14.67 1.07 -3.36
C ASP A 522 -14.68 0.21 -4.64
N ALA A 523 -13.69 0.40 -5.53
CA ALA A 523 -13.50 -0.46 -6.70
C ALA A 523 -13.18 -1.92 -6.34
N MET A 524 -12.40 -2.14 -5.27
CA MET A 524 -12.13 -3.47 -4.72
C MET A 524 -13.41 -4.16 -4.24
N VAL A 525 -14.31 -3.46 -3.55
CA VAL A 525 -15.58 -4.05 -3.08
C VAL A 525 -16.45 -4.44 -4.28
N THR A 526 -16.56 -3.59 -5.31
CA THR A 526 -17.28 -3.93 -6.54
C THR A 526 -16.69 -5.18 -7.20
N HIS A 527 -15.37 -5.28 -7.31
CA HIS A 527 -14.69 -6.44 -7.89
C HIS A 527 -14.88 -7.71 -7.05
N PHE A 528 -14.89 -7.63 -5.71
CA PHE A 528 -15.26 -8.77 -4.87
C PHE A 528 -16.70 -9.23 -5.12
N GLU A 529 -17.66 -8.31 -5.10
CA GLU A 529 -19.09 -8.64 -5.28
C GLU A 529 -19.36 -9.25 -6.67
N GLU A 530 -18.72 -8.72 -7.72
CA GLU A 530 -18.78 -9.30 -9.07
C GLU A 530 -18.20 -10.72 -9.15
N LEU A 531 -17.04 -10.98 -8.53
CA LEU A 531 -16.41 -12.31 -8.55
C LEU A 531 -17.18 -13.34 -7.73
N LEU A 532 -17.74 -12.93 -6.59
CA LEU A 532 -18.53 -13.78 -5.69
C LEU A 532 -19.89 -14.16 -6.29
N ASP A 533 -20.45 -13.30 -7.15
CA ASP A 533 -21.72 -13.57 -7.85
C ASP A 533 -21.53 -14.36 -9.16
N GLN A 534 -20.43 -14.13 -9.88
CA GLN A 534 -20.12 -14.81 -11.15
C GLN A 534 -19.62 -16.25 -10.97
N SER A 535 -19.34 -16.71 -9.75
CA SER A 535 -18.80 -18.03 -9.48
C SER A 535 -19.63 -18.86 -8.50
N SER A 536 -19.90 -20.11 -8.89
CA SER A 536 -20.43 -21.17 -8.04
C SER A 536 -19.36 -22.00 -7.32
N GLU A 537 -18.08 -21.81 -7.67
CA GLU A 537 -16.96 -22.51 -7.03
C GLU A 537 -16.59 -21.86 -5.68
N PRO A 538 -15.95 -22.58 -4.72
CA PRO A 538 -15.62 -22.01 -3.41
C PRO A 538 -14.72 -20.76 -3.50
N LEU A 539 -15.27 -19.60 -3.13
CA LEU A 539 -14.58 -18.31 -3.19
C LEU A 539 -14.77 -17.52 -1.87
N SER A 540 -13.67 -17.04 -1.30
CA SER A 540 -13.63 -16.39 0.01
C SER A 540 -12.59 -15.26 0.05
N PHE A 541 -13.01 -14.05 0.43
CA PHE A 541 -12.14 -12.91 0.71
C PHE A 541 -12.26 -12.52 2.19
N ILE A 542 -11.12 -12.46 2.89
CA ILE A 542 -11.04 -11.95 4.27
C ILE A 542 -10.36 -10.59 4.20
N VAL A 543 -11.15 -9.54 4.38
CA VAL A 543 -10.76 -8.15 4.13
C VAL A 543 -10.41 -7.46 5.44
N PHE A 544 -9.26 -6.79 5.49
CA PHE A 544 -8.77 -6.04 6.65
C PHE A 544 -8.73 -4.55 6.29
N VAL A 545 -9.55 -3.73 6.94
CA VAL A 545 -9.54 -2.27 6.76
C VAL A 545 -9.61 -1.54 8.11
N PRO A 546 -9.01 -0.34 8.24
CA PRO A 546 -9.16 0.48 9.43
C PRO A 546 -10.62 0.82 9.71
N GLU A 547 -11.02 0.76 10.98
CA GLU A 547 -12.38 1.09 11.43
C GLU A 547 -12.57 2.61 11.56
N TRP A 548 -12.39 3.34 10.45
CA TRP A 548 -12.71 4.77 10.39
C TRP A 548 -14.22 4.94 10.29
N ARG A 549 -14.79 5.65 11.28
CA ARG A 549 -16.22 5.99 11.33
C ARG A 549 -16.51 7.50 11.44
N ASP A 550 -15.49 8.35 11.56
CA ASP A 550 -15.60 9.83 11.52
C ASP A 550 -14.73 10.44 10.39
N PRO A 551 -15.24 10.53 9.14
CA PRO A 551 -16.45 9.87 8.63
C PRO A 551 -16.21 8.38 8.32
N VAL A 552 -17.30 7.60 8.18
CA VAL A 552 -17.22 6.22 7.70
C VAL A 552 -16.92 6.17 6.20
N THR A 553 -16.01 5.28 5.78
CA THR A 553 -15.70 5.14 4.35
C THR A 553 -16.85 4.47 3.58
N PRO A 554 -17.10 4.83 2.31
CA PRO A 554 -18.09 4.16 1.48
C PRO A 554 -17.82 2.65 1.34
N ALA A 555 -16.54 2.28 1.19
CA ALA A 555 -16.12 0.89 1.04
C ALA A 555 -16.44 0.03 2.28
N LEU A 556 -16.14 0.52 3.50
CA LEU A 556 -16.52 -0.19 4.73
C LEU A 556 -18.05 -0.34 4.83
N THR A 557 -18.79 0.74 4.60
CA THR A 557 -20.26 0.75 4.62
C THR A 557 -20.85 -0.27 3.64
N ARG A 558 -20.29 -0.38 2.43
CA ARG A 558 -20.71 -1.37 1.43
C ARG A 558 -20.40 -2.81 1.84
N MET A 559 -19.23 -3.07 2.44
CA MET A 559 -18.90 -4.42 2.93
C MET A 559 -19.78 -4.84 4.11
N GLU A 560 -20.06 -3.92 5.05
CA GLU A 560 -21.00 -4.14 6.17
C GLU A 560 -22.44 -4.44 5.67
N ALA A 561 -22.80 -3.96 4.48
CA ALA A 561 -24.11 -4.18 3.84
C ALA A 561 -24.14 -5.30 2.77
N SER A 562 -23.00 -5.95 2.46
CA SER A 562 -22.92 -6.88 1.32
C SER A 562 -23.61 -8.21 1.60
N ARG A 563 -24.37 -8.74 0.62
CA ARG A 563 -25.05 -10.05 0.74
C ARG A 563 -24.11 -11.24 0.93
N PHE A 564 -22.82 -11.05 0.67
CA PHE A 564 -21.79 -12.07 0.84
C PHE A 564 -21.12 -12.04 2.21
N LEU A 565 -21.42 -11.06 3.07
CA LEU A 565 -20.87 -10.96 4.42
C LEU A 565 -21.36 -12.11 5.30
N ARG A 566 -20.44 -12.93 5.80
CA ARG A 566 -20.73 -14.08 6.67
C ARG A 566 -20.35 -13.83 8.13
N HIS A 567 -19.38 -12.96 8.38
CA HIS A 567 -18.99 -12.51 9.71
C HIS A 567 -18.18 -11.20 9.63
N GLN A 568 -18.20 -10.44 10.73
CA GLN A 568 -17.35 -9.27 10.95
C GLN A 568 -16.78 -9.34 12.36
N LEU A 569 -15.46 -9.12 12.49
CA LEU A 569 -14.77 -8.96 13.76
C LEU A 569 -14.03 -7.62 13.75
N ASN A 570 -14.16 -6.82 14.81
CA ASN A 570 -13.36 -5.61 14.96
C ASN A 570 -12.25 -5.88 15.99
N ILE A 571 -11.00 -5.61 15.60
CA ILE A 571 -9.81 -5.79 16.43
C ILE A 571 -9.46 -4.42 17.03
N PRO A 572 -9.50 -4.22 18.36
CA PRO A 572 -9.46 -2.88 18.93
C PRO A 572 -8.17 -2.08 18.65
N ALA A 573 -8.33 -0.76 18.65
CA ALA A 573 -7.23 0.18 18.61
C ALA A 573 -6.26 -0.08 19.76
N TYR A 574 -4.96 -0.08 19.45
CA TYR A 574 -3.89 -0.43 20.39
C TYR A 574 -3.96 -1.84 20.98
N GLU A 575 -4.73 -2.78 20.45
CA GLU A 575 -4.70 -4.19 20.91
C GLU A 575 -4.02 -5.15 19.93
N HIS A 576 -3.61 -4.65 18.76
CA HIS A 576 -2.95 -5.44 17.72
C HIS A 576 -1.76 -4.70 17.06
N GLU A 577 -0.99 -5.44 16.26
CA GLU A 577 0.20 -4.96 15.56
C GLU A 577 0.14 -5.26 14.05
N TYR A 578 0.87 -4.47 13.27
CA TYR A 578 1.20 -4.73 11.88
C TYR A 578 2.73 -4.81 11.71
N ARG A 579 3.18 -5.51 10.67
CA ARG A 579 4.55 -5.40 10.17
C ARG A 579 4.75 -4.13 9.35
N SER A 580 5.93 -3.54 9.48
CA SER A 580 6.37 -2.37 8.73
C SER A 580 6.40 -2.62 7.21
N GLY A 581 5.82 -1.72 6.41
CA GLY A 581 6.00 -1.76 4.95
C GLY A 581 7.47 -1.62 4.52
N SER A 582 8.29 -1.03 5.38
CA SER A 582 9.74 -0.94 5.22
C SER A 582 10.49 -2.18 5.74
N GLN A 583 9.84 -3.32 6.01
CA GLN A 583 10.48 -4.56 6.51
C GLN A 583 11.68 -5.06 5.69
N HIS A 584 11.78 -4.63 4.44
CA HIS A 584 12.88 -4.91 3.52
C HIS A 584 14.16 -4.09 3.77
N ILE A 585 14.11 -3.05 4.62
CA ILE A 585 15.24 -2.18 4.99
C ILE A 585 15.30 -1.78 6.47
N CYS A 586 14.18 -1.81 7.21
CA CYS A 586 14.14 -1.41 8.62
C CYS A 586 14.85 -2.42 9.54
N LYS A 587 15.15 -1.99 10.77
CA LYS A 587 15.73 -2.85 11.80
C LYS A 587 14.68 -3.82 12.38
N ARG A 588 15.14 -4.78 13.18
CA ARG A 588 14.27 -5.79 13.83
C ARG A 588 13.35 -5.18 14.89
N ASP A 589 13.82 -4.16 15.58
CA ASP A 589 13.08 -3.32 16.54
C ASP A 589 12.06 -2.38 15.85
N GLU A 590 12.21 -2.14 14.55
CA GLU A 590 11.29 -1.36 13.70
C GLU A 590 10.35 -2.26 12.88
N MET A 591 10.40 -3.57 13.08
CA MET A 591 9.70 -4.57 12.26
C MET A 591 8.19 -4.60 12.50
N TYR A 592 7.78 -4.44 13.75
CA TYR A 592 6.37 -4.45 14.18
C TYR A 592 6.02 -3.09 14.78
N TYR A 593 4.81 -2.62 14.52
CA TYR A 593 4.25 -1.42 15.13
C TYR A 593 2.81 -1.66 15.56
N ARG A 594 2.41 -1.03 16.66
CA ARG A 594 1.08 -1.16 17.25
C ARG A 594 0.08 -0.31 16.46
N ALA A 595 -1.05 -0.91 16.08
CA ALA A 595 -2.11 -0.21 15.37
C ALA A 595 -2.73 0.87 16.26
N VAL A 596 -2.87 2.11 15.75
CA VAL A 596 -3.47 3.23 16.50
C VAL A 596 -4.98 3.33 16.32
N HIS A 597 -5.52 2.68 15.30
CA HIS A 597 -6.94 2.56 14.98
C HIS A 597 -7.39 1.12 15.19
N GLY A 598 -8.69 0.89 15.32
CA GLY A 598 -9.24 -0.45 15.20
C GLY A 598 -9.15 -0.94 13.76
N THR A 599 -9.17 -2.27 13.56
CA THR A 599 -9.24 -2.88 12.24
C THR A 599 -10.48 -3.75 12.16
N ALA A 600 -11.36 -3.45 11.20
CA ALA A 600 -12.48 -4.30 10.84
C ALA A 600 -11.98 -5.42 9.91
N MET A 601 -12.26 -6.66 10.31
CA MET A 601 -12.01 -7.87 9.53
C MET A 601 -13.35 -8.44 9.05
N LEU A 602 -13.58 -8.44 7.74
CA LEU A 602 -14.86 -8.82 7.12
C LEU A 602 -14.70 -10.06 6.24
N PHE A 603 -15.58 -11.05 6.43
CA PHE A 603 -15.56 -12.33 5.72
C PHE A 603 -16.60 -12.30 4.58
N LEU A 604 -16.16 -12.02 3.36
CA LEU A 604 -17.00 -12.00 2.15
C LEU A 604 -16.86 -13.33 1.41
N GLN A 605 -17.92 -14.15 1.39
CA GLN A 605 -17.87 -15.51 0.83
C GLN A 605 -19.15 -15.82 0.03
N ASN A 606 -19.01 -16.51 -1.11
CA ASN A 606 -20.15 -17.13 -1.78
C ASN A 606 -20.56 -18.41 -1.03
N ASP A 607 -21.71 -19.02 -1.37
CA ASP A 607 -22.23 -20.13 -0.54
C ASP A 607 -21.29 -21.35 -0.53
N ALA A 608 -20.64 -21.65 -1.65
CA ALA A 608 -19.62 -22.70 -1.74
C ALA A 608 -18.36 -22.37 -0.92
N GLY A 609 -17.96 -21.10 -0.87
CA GLY A 609 -16.87 -20.59 -0.05
C GLY A 609 -17.19 -20.68 1.43
N PHE A 610 -18.41 -20.31 1.83
CA PHE A 610 -18.91 -20.41 3.20
C PHE A 610 -18.99 -21.86 3.66
N VAL A 611 -19.56 -22.78 2.88
CA VAL A 611 -19.60 -24.22 3.20
C VAL A 611 -18.21 -24.81 3.50
N LYS A 612 -17.16 -24.30 2.83
CA LYS A 612 -15.78 -24.79 2.98
C LYS A 612 -15.01 -24.08 4.11
N TRP A 613 -15.15 -22.76 4.19
CA TRP A 613 -14.31 -21.86 5.00
C TRP A 613 -15.14 -20.95 5.93
N ALA A 614 -16.31 -21.42 6.38
CA ALA A 614 -17.16 -20.71 7.34
C ALA A 614 -16.37 -20.14 8.54
N PRO A 615 -16.59 -18.88 8.93
CA PRO A 615 -16.15 -18.31 10.20
C PRO A 615 -16.94 -18.91 11.38
N THR A 616 -16.60 -20.15 11.74
CA THR A 616 -17.12 -20.81 12.95
C THR A 616 -16.46 -20.22 14.21
N PRO A 617 -17.10 -20.29 15.39
CA PRO A 617 -16.56 -19.71 16.63
C PRO A 617 -15.15 -20.22 16.97
N GLU A 618 -14.83 -21.48 16.67
CA GLU A 618 -13.54 -22.11 16.95
C GLU A 618 -12.44 -21.55 16.05
N ARG A 619 -12.73 -21.39 14.75
CA ARG A 619 -11.81 -20.78 13.76
C ARG A 619 -11.56 -19.30 14.07
N LEU A 620 -12.58 -18.58 14.52
CA LEU A 620 -12.49 -17.18 14.93
C LEU A 620 -11.69 -17.01 16.22
N ALA A 621 -11.87 -17.89 17.22
CA ALA A 621 -11.09 -17.88 18.45
C ALA A 621 -9.60 -18.15 18.18
N GLU A 622 -9.28 -19.11 17.31
CA GLU A 622 -7.91 -19.39 16.85
C GLU A 622 -7.27 -18.18 16.14
N LEU A 623 -8.01 -17.49 15.27
CA LEU A 623 -7.52 -16.30 14.57
C LEU A 623 -7.35 -15.08 15.50
N THR A 624 -8.26 -14.90 16.45
CA THR A 624 -8.15 -13.84 17.48
C THR A 624 -6.94 -14.10 18.39
N THR A 625 -6.71 -15.37 18.77
CA THR A 625 -5.53 -15.77 19.57
C THR A 625 -4.21 -15.50 18.82
N ALA A 626 -4.20 -15.54 17.48
CA ALA A 626 -3.02 -15.25 16.68
C ALA A 626 -2.52 -13.80 16.76
N TYR A 627 -3.38 -12.85 17.16
CA TYR A 627 -3.02 -11.45 17.45
C TYR A 627 -2.42 -11.25 18.84
N HIS A 628 -2.56 -12.23 19.74
CA HIS A 628 -1.95 -12.22 21.06
C HIS A 628 -0.97 -13.40 21.22
N PRO A 629 0.14 -13.42 20.45
CA PRO A 629 1.16 -14.45 20.57
C PRO A 629 1.70 -14.48 22.00
N SER A 630 1.37 -15.55 22.73
CA SER A 630 1.63 -15.68 24.16
C SER A 630 3.08 -15.37 24.52
N LEU A 631 3.29 -14.47 25.50
CA LEU A 631 4.59 -13.96 25.96
C LEU A 631 5.63 -15.03 26.33
N THR A 632 5.21 -16.29 26.47
CA THR A 632 6.03 -17.48 26.71
C THR A 632 6.85 -17.96 25.51
N ARG A 633 6.52 -17.57 24.26
CA ARG A 633 7.16 -18.16 23.07
C ARG A 633 8.56 -17.60 22.74
N THR A 634 9.06 -16.63 23.51
CA THR A 634 10.41 -16.05 23.40
C THR A 634 11.51 -16.87 24.10
N SER A 635 11.59 -18.18 23.81
CA SER A 635 12.69 -19.02 24.36
C SER A 635 13.07 -20.28 23.55
N SER A 636 12.17 -20.86 22.74
CA SER A 636 12.40 -22.20 22.16
C SER A 636 12.09 -22.30 20.65
N LEU A 637 12.96 -21.74 19.81
CA LEU A 637 13.13 -22.15 18.41
C LEU A 637 14.53 -22.75 18.18
N SER A 638 14.86 -23.74 19.01
CA SER A 638 16.08 -24.55 18.87
C SER A 638 15.92 -25.52 17.70
N SER A 639 16.70 -25.31 16.63
CA SER A 639 16.70 -26.21 15.48
C SER A 639 17.14 -27.63 15.87
N PRO A 640 16.50 -28.70 15.37
CA PRO A 640 17.04 -30.05 15.48
C PRO A 640 18.42 -30.11 14.82
N GLY A 641 19.43 -30.55 15.56
CA GLY A 641 20.79 -30.71 15.04
C GLY A 641 20.89 -31.86 14.01
N PRO A 642 21.82 -31.80 13.05
CA PRO A 642 22.01 -32.87 12.08
C PRO A 642 22.53 -34.13 12.78
N ALA A 643 21.84 -35.26 12.59
CA ALA A 643 22.31 -36.56 13.03
C ALA A 643 23.59 -36.95 12.25
N GLN A 644 24.66 -37.30 12.96
CA GLN A 644 25.89 -37.78 12.33
C GLN A 644 25.74 -39.24 11.92
N SER A 645 26.05 -39.52 10.65
CA SER A 645 26.17 -40.87 10.12
C SER A 645 27.60 -41.41 10.33
N ALA A 646 27.73 -42.56 10.97
CA ALA A 646 28.93 -43.40 10.93
C ALA A 646 28.59 -44.74 10.23
N ALA A 647 29.59 -45.39 9.63
CA ALA A 647 29.40 -46.55 8.75
C ALA A 647 30.19 -47.79 9.19
N GLY A 648 29.78 -48.96 8.68
CA GLY A 648 30.26 -50.30 9.07
C GLY A 648 29.13 -51.13 9.69
N ASP A 649 28.95 -52.41 9.40
CA ASP A 649 29.73 -53.30 8.52
C ASP A 649 28.82 -54.36 7.84
N ARG A 650 29.37 -55.25 7.00
CA ARG A 650 28.66 -56.29 6.24
C ARG A 650 28.60 -57.66 6.95
N ASP A 651 27.68 -58.49 6.43
CA ASP A 651 27.61 -59.96 6.51
C ASP A 651 27.61 -60.64 7.89
N SER A 652 26.48 -61.26 8.23
CA SER A 652 26.41 -62.73 8.44
C SER A 652 24.98 -63.24 8.57
N THR A 653 24.78 -64.54 8.27
CA THR A 653 23.49 -65.24 8.26
C THR A 653 23.09 -65.81 9.64
N PRO A 654 21.79 -66.09 9.89
CA PRO A 654 21.28 -66.42 11.21
C PRO A 654 21.48 -67.88 11.63
N LYS A 655 21.42 -68.14 12.95
CA LYS A 655 21.16 -69.46 13.54
C LYS A 655 20.09 -69.39 14.62
N ALA A 656 19.21 -70.38 14.65
CA ALA A 656 18.14 -70.52 15.62
C ALA A 656 18.41 -71.65 16.63
N SER A 657 17.95 -71.48 17.86
CA SER A 657 17.59 -72.51 18.88
C SER A 657 17.45 -71.83 20.25
N ASP A 658 16.67 -72.31 21.23
CA ASP A 658 15.48 -73.20 21.26
C ASP A 658 14.93 -73.14 22.72
N ARG A 659 13.79 -73.81 22.99
CA ARG A 659 13.28 -74.24 24.33
C ARG A 659 12.49 -73.24 25.21
N THR A 660 11.18 -73.48 25.20
CA THR A 660 10.23 -73.46 26.35
C THR A 660 10.53 -74.65 27.32
N PRO A 661 9.82 -74.95 28.45
CA PRO A 661 8.43 -74.60 28.80
C PRO A 661 8.10 -74.40 30.32
N SER A 662 6.81 -74.61 30.66
CA SER A 662 6.11 -74.56 31.97
C SER A 662 5.53 -73.19 32.40
N GLY A 663 4.32 -73.09 32.96
CA GLY A 663 3.30 -74.15 33.11
C GLY A 663 1.90 -73.69 33.59
N MET A 664 0.88 -73.97 32.76
CA MET A 664 -0.42 -74.58 33.10
C MET A 664 -1.21 -74.12 34.36
N MET A 665 -2.42 -73.53 34.16
CA MET A 665 -3.71 -74.04 34.68
C MET A 665 -4.93 -73.24 34.14
N SER A 666 -6.05 -73.94 33.96
CA SER A 666 -7.41 -73.49 33.55
C SER A 666 -8.44 -74.22 34.48
N PRO A 667 -9.80 -74.19 34.35
CA PRO A 667 -10.76 -73.55 33.40
C PRO A 667 -11.73 -72.57 34.13
N GLY A 668 -12.89 -72.06 33.65
CA GLY A 668 -13.81 -72.19 32.49
C GLY A 668 -15.23 -71.75 32.96
N GLY A 669 -16.28 -71.46 32.17
CA GLY A 669 -16.53 -71.39 30.71
C GLY A 669 -18.04 -71.07 30.46
N HIS A 670 -18.48 -70.94 29.19
CA HIS A 670 -19.90 -70.81 28.72
C HIS A 670 -20.68 -69.50 29.08
N ASP A 671 -21.64 -68.96 28.30
CA ASP A 671 -22.09 -69.27 26.91
C ASP A 671 -23.00 -68.17 26.27
N ASN A 672 -23.22 -68.26 24.94
CA ASN A 672 -24.39 -67.82 24.12
C ASN A 672 -24.82 -66.33 24.01
N ASN A 673 -25.35 -65.74 22.92
CA ASN A 673 -25.54 -66.01 21.47
C ASN A 673 -26.42 -64.87 20.86
N ASN A 674 -26.33 -64.63 19.54
CA ASN A 674 -27.33 -64.05 18.59
C ASN A 674 -27.86 -62.59 18.66
N ASN A 675 -27.66 -61.83 17.56
CA ASN A 675 -28.62 -61.38 16.50
C ASN A 675 -30.13 -61.12 16.88
N ASN A 676 -30.90 -60.24 16.21
CA ASN A 676 -30.85 -59.82 14.80
C ASN A 676 -31.66 -58.54 14.43
N ASN A 677 -31.34 -57.96 13.26
CA ASN A 677 -32.12 -57.17 12.26
C ASN A 677 -33.44 -56.41 12.55
N GLY A 678 -33.55 -55.25 11.90
CA GLY A 678 -34.75 -54.77 11.17
C GLY A 678 -35.18 -53.32 11.48
N SER A 679 -35.82 -52.50 10.61
CA SER A 679 -35.92 -52.33 9.13
C SER A 679 -37.20 -51.55 8.82
N SER A 680 -37.26 -50.73 7.76
CA SER A 680 -38.45 -49.99 7.21
C SER A 680 -39.15 -48.99 8.18
N SER A 681 -39.49 -47.72 7.87
CA SER A 681 -39.88 -46.93 6.67
C SER A 681 -41.39 -46.67 6.56
N SER A 682 -41.76 -45.49 6.04
CA SER A 682 -43.13 -44.95 5.80
C SER A 682 -43.93 -44.47 7.04
N SER A 683 -44.91 -43.55 6.96
CA SER A 683 -45.05 -42.31 6.14
C SER A 683 -46.32 -41.49 6.53
N SER A 684 -46.17 -40.18 6.84
CA SER A 684 -47.09 -39.08 6.44
C SER A 684 -48.59 -39.10 6.87
N PRO A 685 -49.43 -38.06 6.59
CA PRO A 685 -49.25 -36.59 6.62
C PRO A 685 -50.40 -35.87 7.41
N GLN A 686 -50.68 -34.60 7.05
CA GLN A 686 -51.84 -33.71 7.39
C GLN A 686 -51.72 -32.85 8.68
N ASP A 687 -52.10 -31.55 8.68
CA ASP A 687 -52.49 -30.67 7.55
C ASP A 687 -52.28 -29.16 7.85
N LYS A 688 -52.06 -28.36 6.78
CA LYS A 688 -52.58 -27.01 6.40
C LYS A 688 -53.08 -25.98 7.46
N LEU A 689 -53.04 -24.64 7.26
CA LEU A 689 -52.53 -23.75 6.17
C LEU A 689 -52.50 -22.24 6.59
N THR A 690 -51.47 -21.50 6.14
CA THR A 690 -51.40 -20.04 5.75
C THR A 690 -51.96 -18.87 6.57
N ALA A 691 -51.22 -17.75 6.40
CA ALA A 691 -51.59 -16.33 6.45
C ALA A 691 -51.63 -15.62 7.82
N MET A 692 -51.24 -14.34 7.91
CA MET A 692 -50.71 -13.42 6.87
C MET A 692 -49.19 -13.26 6.93
#